data_AF-A0A2E8PYG4-F1
#
_entry.id   AF-A0A2E8PYG4-F1
#
_cell.length_a   1.000
_cell.length_b   1.000
_cell.length_c   1.000
_cell.angle_alpha   90.00
_cell.angle_beta   90.00
_cell.angle_gamma   90.00
#
_symmetry.space_group_name_H-M   'P 1'
#
loop_
_entity.id
_entity.type
_entity.pdbx_description
1 polymer ?
#
loop_
_entity_poly.entity_id
_entity_poly.type
_entity_poly.pdbx_seq_one_letter_code
_entity_poly.pdbx_strand_id
1 'polypeptide(L)'
;MSRIFRRWVLYLYSGILLLLITSGCSPHQNIDTIPLEKLEWTLVQGFETDYPQGLPPSALKDSRRINSFPVILNEVLELPTGDSLIHSTMQTRFTLSKDTLNQPMGIHFPWIGESWTLYVNGKLVEDQMILDNDSELKYRKIYRHLTLPLNNATLKPGENILTIHFAGYQHPTNLDANGNHGLIFSGGYEIAPLSYLEQTHTDTLRIVLSTVYLFFGLYHLVIFSRRNQDKYNLFFGLFCFALALDSVTGTLQIHRAIAETSWINRIKYFSQTMEIPLFFFFVHTYFFAERRSPVILRIFAVVFSAIAFLTLVVPFPYTELLLKAFHYAAIPALLYSVYFIGKVILSRRRDSLLFGLSIFILIASGFWGVLDSEFFHTGIHLVPYGFLACILSLIFILANRFLTVHNESERLNIELTEQKNAFHRFVPTQFLNHLGRNSAVDVRVGDSVLREMTVLFCDIRSFTTLSEGSGPQETFSLLNDHLQQMEPCIYRQGGFVDKYVGDAILSLFSDETRSGSSEGSSSSRDMNSAQRAVSAAIEMARLARSAQSLRDTNQGFLPGFGIGINSGDLVLGTVGSPSRIDTTVIGDTVNTCSRLESLTTHYGCPILISGSTMEKLGHGIFHSRQVDEVYLRGKKQSTRIYEIFDADPPEQLLQKSRIMNRYNEAMELYRRGDFSGALKLFTELAQKAPEDQILPLYIERIKGLQEQASNIKDWDGTVPVLGS
;
A
#
# COMPACT_ATOMS: atom_id res chain seq x y z
N MET A 1 -10.20 -6.88 7.53
CA MET A 1 -9.06 -6.67 8.45
C MET A 1 -9.28 -5.60 9.55
N SER A 2 -10.25 -4.66 9.43
CA SER A 2 -10.35 -3.49 10.32
C SER A 2 -10.91 -3.72 11.74
N ARG A 3 -11.79 -4.71 11.97
CA ARG A 3 -12.41 -4.96 13.29
C ARG A 3 -11.50 -5.69 14.27
N ILE A 4 -10.73 -6.67 13.78
CA ILE A 4 -9.80 -7.46 14.59
C ILE A 4 -8.61 -6.59 15.00
N PHE A 5 -8.06 -5.79 14.08
CA PHE A 5 -6.99 -4.85 14.39
C PHE A 5 -7.43 -3.77 15.39
N ARG A 6 -8.67 -3.22 15.26
CA ARG A 6 -9.24 -2.32 16.27
C ARG A 6 -9.32 -2.96 17.65
N ARG A 7 -9.72 -4.23 17.74
CA ARG A 7 -9.76 -4.97 19.00
C ARG A 7 -8.35 -5.16 19.58
N TRP A 8 -7.36 -5.51 18.75
CA TRP A 8 -5.97 -5.63 19.18
C TRP A 8 -5.39 -4.30 19.69
N VAL A 9 -5.65 -3.19 19.00
CA VAL A 9 -5.22 -1.86 19.47
C VAL A 9 -5.93 -1.50 20.78
N LEU A 10 -7.23 -1.81 20.92
CA LEU A 10 -7.96 -1.64 22.19
C LEU A 10 -7.41 -2.52 23.30
N TYR A 11 -7.01 -3.76 23.00
CA TYR A 11 -6.39 -4.68 23.96
C TYR A 11 -4.98 -4.24 24.37
N LEU A 12 -4.21 -3.69 23.44
CA LEU A 12 -2.92 -3.08 23.72
C LEU A 12 -3.09 -1.80 24.56
N TYR A 13 -4.07 -0.96 24.22
CA TYR A 13 -4.44 0.22 25.00
C TYR A 13 -4.86 -0.17 26.41
N SER A 14 -5.73 -1.19 26.55
CA SER A 14 -6.17 -1.67 27.85
C SER A 14 -5.05 -2.37 28.61
N GLY A 15 -4.14 -3.07 27.95
CA GLY A 15 -2.99 -3.72 28.58
C GLY A 15 -1.95 -2.71 29.09
N ILE A 16 -1.69 -1.66 28.31
CA ILE A 16 -0.84 -0.54 28.74
C ILE A 16 -1.54 0.26 29.85
N LEU A 17 -2.86 0.51 29.74
CA LEU A 17 -3.64 1.17 30.79
C LEU A 17 -3.66 0.32 32.08
N LEU A 18 -3.74 -1.00 31.97
CA LEU A 18 -3.68 -1.93 33.11
C LEU A 18 -2.29 -1.93 33.75
N LEU A 19 -1.21 -1.88 32.95
CA LEU A 19 0.16 -1.69 33.42
C LEU A 19 0.33 -0.34 34.14
N LEU A 20 -0.28 0.73 33.63
CA LEU A 20 -0.27 2.06 34.24
C LEU A 20 -1.05 2.12 35.56
N ILE A 21 -2.19 1.43 35.65
CA ILE A 21 -3.01 1.35 36.87
C ILE A 21 -2.32 0.48 37.92
N THR A 22 -1.64 -0.60 37.51
CA THR A 22 -0.95 -1.51 38.43
C THR A 22 0.38 -0.97 38.95
N SER A 23 1.06 -0.08 38.22
CA SER A 23 2.25 0.60 38.71
C SER A 23 1.98 1.67 39.79
N GLY A 24 0.72 2.08 39.98
CA GLY A 24 0.33 3.11 40.96
C GLY A 24 -0.41 2.60 42.21
N CYS A 25 -0.69 1.30 42.30
CA CYS A 25 -1.45 0.72 43.41
C CYS A 25 -0.65 -0.38 44.12
N SER A 26 0.28 0.01 44.97
CA SER A 26 0.63 -0.84 46.12
C SER A 26 -0.44 -0.61 47.20
N PRO A 27 -1.05 -1.66 47.78
CA PRO A 27 -2.01 -1.48 48.87
C PRO A 27 -1.29 -0.76 50.02
N HIS A 28 -1.84 0.37 50.46
CA HIS A 28 -1.38 1.11 51.64
C HIS A 28 -1.34 0.18 52.86
N GLN A 29 -0.19 -0.44 53.11
CA GLN A 29 0.20 -0.75 54.47
C GLN A 29 0.43 0.59 55.18
N ASN A 30 0.06 0.70 56.45
CA ASN A 30 0.49 1.82 57.29
C ASN A 30 2.02 1.72 57.40
N ILE A 31 2.72 2.38 56.49
CA ILE A 31 4.17 2.44 56.47
C ILE A 31 4.55 3.66 57.28
N ASP A 32 5.29 3.44 58.36
CA ASP A 32 5.86 4.52 59.17
C ASP A 32 6.93 5.25 58.35
N THR A 33 6.53 6.32 57.68
CA THR A 33 7.41 7.24 56.98
C THR A 33 7.73 8.42 57.88
N ILE A 34 8.98 8.86 57.87
CA ILE A 34 9.45 10.04 58.60
C ILE A 34 9.80 11.10 57.57
N PRO A 35 8.86 12.03 57.26
CA PRO A 35 9.12 13.13 56.35
C PRO A 35 10.11 14.11 57.00
N LEU A 36 11.26 14.30 56.36
CA LEU A 36 12.33 15.17 56.85
C LEU A 36 11.91 16.65 56.82
N GLU A 37 10.93 17.00 56.00
CA GLU A 37 10.38 18.35 55.87
C GLU A 37 9.70 18.84 57.14
N LYS A 38 9.20 17.91 57.97
CA LYS A 38 8.47 18.21 59.21
C LYS A 38 9.37 18.23 60.45
N LEU A 39 10.65 17.89 60.31
CA LEU A 39 11.59 17.86 61.42
C LEU A 39 12.18 19.25 61.68
N GLU A 40 12.57 19.51 62.92
CA GLU A 40 13.37 20.69 63.25
C GLU A 40 14.83 20.44 62.88
N TRP A 41 15.41 21.34 62.09
CA TRP A 41 16.78 21.29 61.64
C TRP A 41 17.60 22.40 62.30
N THR A 42 18.88 22.11 62.55
CA THR A 42 19.88 23.07 63.01
C THR A 42 20.94 23.21 61.93
N LEU A 43 21.21 24.43 61.48
CA LEU A 43 22.17 24.74 60.42
C LEU A 43 23.30 25.61 60.97
N VAL A 44 24.53 25.26 60.60
CA VAL A 44 25.76 25.99 60.94
C VAL A 44 26.59 26.17 59.66
N GLN A 45 27.18 27.35 59.48
CA GLN A 45 28.14 27.60 58.40
C GLN A 45 29.51 27.01 58.77
N GLY A 46 30.11 26.26 57.85
CA GLY A 46 31.39 25.59 58.04
C GLY A 46 31.32 24.06 58.10
N PHE A 47 32.50 23.46 58.01
CA PHE A 47 32.74 22.02 58.11
C PHE A 47 33.99 21.81 58.97
N GLU A 48 33.84 21.14 60.10
CA GLU A 48 34.97 20.57 60.83
C GLU A 48 34.83 19.05 60.81
N THR A 49 35.93 18.35 60.54
CA THR A 49 35.99 16.88 60.54
C THR A 49 35.71 16.26 61.92
N ASP A 50 35.65 17.08 62.97
CA ASP A 50 35.51 16.68 64.38
C ASP A 50 34.04 16.51 64.83
N TYR A 51 33.05 16.66 63.93
CA TYR A 51 31.61 16.60 64.27
C TYR A 51 30.81 15.36 63.83
N PRO A 52 31.37 14.13 63.75
CA PRO A 52 30.55 12.98 63.37
C PRO A 52 29.43 12.71 64.39
N GLN A 53 29.66 12.98 65.69
CA GLN A 53 28.70 12.76 66.78
C GLN A 53 27.68 13.90 66.99
N GLY A 54 27.68 14.91 66.10
CA GLY A 54 26.80 16.08 66.17
C GLY A 54 27.54 17.37 66.56
N LEU A 55 26.83 18.50 66.43
CA LEU A 55 27.36 19.84 66.67
C LEU A 55 27.73 20.04 68.15
N PRO A 56 28.94 20.54 68.47
CA PRO A 56 29.35 20.80 69.85
C PRO A 56 28.58 22.00 70.43
N PRO A 57 28.54 22.13 71.78
CA PRO A 57 27.88 23.25 72.44
C PRO A 57 28.38 24.64 72.02
N SER A 58 29.62 24.76 71.52
CA SER A 58 30.17 25.98 70.94
C SER A 58 29.51 26.34 69.61
N ALA A 59 29.44 25.38 68.67
CA ALA A 59 28.84 25.58 67.35
C ALA A 59 27.32 25.81 67.41
N LEU A 60 26.65 25.30 68.45
CA LEU A 60 25.21 25.55 68.68
C LEU A 60 24.91 27.03 68.99
N LYS A 61 25.87 27.81 69.48
CA LYS A 61 25.66 29.25 69.77
C LYS A 61 25.46 30.08 68.51
N ASP A 62 26.16 29.74 67.43
CA ASP A 62 26.10 30.42 66.14
C ASP A 62 25.16 29.70 65.15
N SER A 63 24.41 28.71 65.63
CA SER A 63 23.49 27.93 64.81
C SER A 63 22.16 28.63 64.55
N ARG A 64 21.56 28.34 63.39
CA ARG A 64 20.22 28.77 63.02
C ARG A 64 19.26 27.58 63.08
N ARG A 65 18.10 27.77 63.70
CA ARG A 65 17.02 26.78 63.70
C ARG A 65 16.15 26.95 62.47
N ILE A 66 15.77 25.84 61.86
CA ILE A 66 14.98 25.75 60.64
C ILE A 66 13.81 24.81 60.90
N ASN A 67 12.60 25.31 60.69
CA ASN A 67 11.37 24.55 60.92
C ASN A 67 10.71 24.07 59.62
N SER A 68 11.36 24.31 58.47
CA SER A 68 10.91 23.92 57.15
C SER A 68 12.10 23.42 56.34
N PHE A 69 12.11 22.13 56.02
CA PHE A 69 13.14 21.51 55.18
C PHE A 69 12.52 21.05 53.84
N PRO A 70 13.23 21.13 52.72
CA PRO A 70 14.49 21.86 52.52
C PRO A 70 14.29 23.37 52.71
N VAL A 71 15.39 24.10 52.94
CA VAL A 71 15.35 25.55 53.23
C VAL A 71 16.14 26.32 52.19
N ILE A 72 15.69 27.53 51.83
CA ILE A 72 16.46 28.46 51.00
C ILE A 72 17.60 29.00 51.87
N LEU A 73 18.84 28.61 51.59
CA LEU A 73 19.97 28.87 52.49
C LEU A 73 20.24 30.37 52.69
N ASN A 74 20.02 31.19 51.65
CA ASN A 74 20.13 32.64 51.73
C ASN A 74 19.12 33.31 52.68
N GLU A 75 18.00 32.67 52.99
CA GLU A 75 17.03 33.22 53.94
C GLU A 75 17.45 32.99 55.40
N VAL A 76 18.41 32.08 55.62
CA VAL A 76 18.80 31.61 56.96
C VAL A 76 20.24 31.97 57.31
N LEU A 77 21.16 31.88 56.34
CA LEU A 77 22.57 32.23 56.46
C LEU A 77 22.89 33.44 55.59
N GLU A 78 23.63 34.40 56.14
CA GLU A 78 24.23 35.50 55.37
C GLU A 78 25.46 34.99 54.62
N LEU A 79 25.23 34.39 53.44
CA LEU A 79 26.30 33.82 52.63
C LEU A 79 26.88 34.86 51.65
N PRO A 80 28.22 34.96 51.53
CA PRO A 80 28.83 35.81 50.52
C PRO A 80 28.51 35.29 49.11
N THR A 81 28.14 36.17 48.19
CA THR A 81 27.93 35.82 46.78
C THR A 81 29.28 35.76 46.05
N GLY A 82 29.55 34.68 45.30
CA GLY A 82 30.80 34.56 44.53
C GLY A 82 31.22 33.14 44.20
N ASP A 83 32.43 33.01 43.65
CA ASP A 83 33.03 31.75 43.19
C ASP A 83 33.70 30.93 44.32
N SER A 84 33.58 31.36 45.58
CA SER A 84 34.14 30.62 46.71
C SER A 84 33.20 29.49 47.15
N LEU A 85 33.74 28.29 47.29
CA LEU A 85 33.02 27.14 47.82
C LEU A 85 32.62 27.38 49.29
N ILE A 86 31.35 27.15 49.61
CA ILE A 86 30.80 27.34 50.95
C ILE A 86 30.48 25.98 51.56
N HIS A 87 31.02 25.75 52.75
CA HIS A 87 30.71 24.57 53.55
C HIS A 87 29.55 24.85 54.51
N SER A 88 28.66 23.89 54.70
CA SER A 88 27.53 24.00 55.62
C SER A 88 27.21 22.66 56.26
N THR A 89 26.83 22.68 57.53
CA THR A 89 26.46 21.47 58.28
C THR A 89 25.04 21.60 58.78
N MET A 90 24.19 20.62 58.44
CA MET A 90 22.80 20.50 58.88
C MET A 90 22.62 19.28 59.78
N GLN A 91 21.91 19.45 60.88
CA GLN A 91 21.62 18.38 61.83
C GLN A 91 20.14 18.36 62.20
N THR A 92 19.55 17.17 62.29
CA THR A 92 18.20 16.97 62.85
C THR A 92 18.16 15.73 63.73
N ARG A 93 17.06 15.60 64.48
CA ARG A 93 16.75 14.46 65.33
C ARG A 93 15.44 13.82 64.87
N PHE A 94 15.43 12.50 64.83
CA PHE A 94 14.25 11.72 64.46
C PHE A 94 14.09 10.52 65.39
N THR A 95 12.84 10.10 65.60
CA THR A 95 12.52 9.02 66.55
C THR A 95 12.08 7.77 65.80
N LEU A 96 12.66 6.63 66.15
CA LEU A 96 12.28 5.31 65.60
C LEU A 96 11.64 4.45 66.67
N SER A 97 10.52 3.79 66.33
CA SER A 97 9.92 2.77 67.19
C SER A 97 10.72 1.46 67.12
N LYS A 98 10.53 0.57 68.11
CA LYS A 98 11.13 -0.78 68.06
C LYS A 98 10.60 -1.60 66.89
N ASP A 99 9.33 -1.40 66.53
CA ASP A 99 8.68 -2.15 65.44
C ASP A 99 9.23 -1.72 64.08
N THR A 100 9.53 -0.44 63.91
CA THR A 100 10.13 0.13 62.69
C THR A 100 11.54 -0.45 62.44
N LEU A 101 12.30 -0.77 63.49
CA LEU A 101 13.66 -1.32 63.40
C LEU A 101 13.71 -2.82 63.05
N ASN A 102 12.57 -3.51 63.03
CA ASN A 102 12.49 -4.91 62.59
C ASN A 102 12.71 -5.08 61.08
N GLN A 103 12.81 -3.98 60.34
CA GLN A 103 12.98 -3.94 58.89
C GLN A 103 14.22 -3.11 58.53
N PRO A 104 14.89 -3.37 57.40
CA PRO A 104 15.95 -2.49 56.90
C PRO A 104 15.39 -1.10 56.59
N MET A 105 16.00 -0.07 57.14
CA MET A 105 15.59 1.32 56.90
C MET A 105 16.45 1.96 55.81
N GLY A 106 15.91 2.96 55.12
CA GLY A 106 16.65 3.77 54.16
C GLY A 106 16.29 5.25 54.31
N ILE A 107 17.12 6.09 53.71
CA ILE A 107 16.85 7.51 53.53
C ILE A 107 16.76 7.80 52.03
N HIS A 108 15.76 8.57 51.63
CA HIS A 108 15.52 8.98 50.26
C HIS A 108 15.71 10.48 50.09
N PHE A 109 16.55 10.85 49.13
CA PHE A 109 16.72 12.21 48.64
C PHE A 109 16.15 12.30 47.22
N PRO A 110 15.00 12.97 47.00
CA PRO A 110 14.48 13.26 45.67
C PRO A 110 15.52 13.92 44.77
N TRP A 111 16.29 14.83 45.35
CA TRP A 111 17.40 15.53 44.73
C TRP A 111 18.49 15.80 45.78
N ILE A 112 19.75 15.57 45.45
CA ILE A 112 20.88 16.00 46.28
C ILE A 112 22.08 16.33 45.37
N GLY A 113 22.70 17.48 45.60
CA GLY A 113 23.66 18.09 44.67
C GLY A 113 25.12 17.69 44.91
N GLU A 114 26.02 18.65 44.66
CA GLU A 114 27.36 18.41 44.11
C GLU A 114 28.39 17.78 45.04
N SER A 115 28.36 18.11 46.33
CA SER A 115 29.34 17.57 47.28
C SER A 115 28.74 17.50 48.68
N TRP A 116 28.66 16.30 49.25
CA TRP A 116 28.04 16.10 50.56
C TRP A 116 28.53 14.83 51.27
N THR A 117 28.41 14.82 52.60
CA THR A 117 28.72 13.66 53.43
C THR A 117 27.61 13.46 54.46
N LEU A 118 27.19 12.21 54.64
CA LEU A 118 26.05 11.83 55.48
C LEU A 118 26.48 10.99 56.68
N TYR A 119 26.07 11.41 57.88
CA TYR A 119 26.30 10.68 59.12
C TYR A 119 24.98 10.40 59.85
N VAL A 120 24.90 9.22 60.47
CA VAL A 120 23.81 8.84 61.37
C VAL A 120 24.40 8.36 62.69
N ASN A 121 23.99 8.99 63.79
CA ASN A 121 24.45 8.66 65.15
C ASN A 121 25.99 8.57 65.29
N GLY A 122 26.76 9.47 64.70
CA GLY A 122 28.23 9.37 64.80
C GLY A 122 28.92 8.57 63.70
N LYS A 123 28.17 7.81 62.89
CA LYS A 123 28.74 6.87 61.94
C LYS A 123 28.49 7.33 60.51
N LEU A 124 29.54 7.25 59.70
CA LEU A 124 29.47 7.55 58.27
C LEU A 124 28.51 6.58 57.57
N VAL A 125 27.55 7.14 56.85
CA VAL A 125 26.62 6.39 55.98
C VAL A 125 27.12 6.40 54.55
N GLU A 126 27.41 7.59 54.03
CA GLU A 126 27.84 7.79 52.65
C GLU A 126 28.70 9.05 52.56
N ASP A 127 29.79 8.98 51.79
CA ASP A 127 30.68 10.12 51.54
C ASP A 127 30.75 10.41 50.03
N GLN A 128 30.22 11.56 49.65
CA GLN A 128 30.20 12.08 48.28
C GLN A 128 30.82 13.47 48.25
N MET A 129 31.87 13.69 49.03
CA MET A 129 32.65 14.93 49.00
C MET A 129 33.59 14.92 47.78
N ILE A 130 33.35 15.79 46.80
CA ILE A 130 34.01 15.78 45.47
C ILE A 130 34.78 17.09 45.26
N LEU A 131 35.85 17.27 46.05
CA LEU A 131 36.66 18.50 46.06
C LEU A 131 38.08 18.26 45.51
N ASP A 132 38.65 19.30 44.88
CA ASP A 132 40.07 19.42 44.57
C ASP A 132 40.71 20.41 45.56
N ASN A 133 41.72 19.94 46.31
CA ASN A 133 42.44 20.69 47.35
C ASN A 133 41.53 21.45 48.36
N ASP A 134 40.36 20.90 48.68
CA ASP A 134 39.33 21.50 49.57
C ASP A 134 38.79 22.88 49.14
N SER A 135 39.14 23.37 47.94
CA SER A 135 38.82 24.73 47.49
C SER A 135 37.88 24.79 46.27
N GLU A 136 37.87 23.76 45.42
CA GLU A 136 37.07 23.74 44.18
C GLU A 136 36.37 22.39 43.96
N LEU A 137 35.26 22.37 43.23
CA LEU A 137 34.61 21.11 42.83
C LEU A 137 35.39 20.44 41.68
N LYS A 138 35.66 19.14 41.80
CA LYS A 138 36.33 18.36 40.75
C LYS A 138 35.48 18.18 39.48
N TYR A 139 34.17 18.01 39.66
CA TYR A 139 33.15 17.91 38.61
C TYR A 139 31.78 18.17 39.23
N ARG A 140 30.77 18.49 38.41
CA ARG A 140 29.41 18.77 38.89
C ARG A 140 28.55 17.51 38.85
N LYS A 141 27.94 17.15 39.98
CA LYS A 141 27.10 15.96 40.09
C LYS A 141 25.79 16.24 40.82
N ILE A 142 24.68 15.83 40.23
CA ILE A 142 23.36 15.89 40.85
C ILE A 142 22.78 14.49 40.87
N TYR A 143 22.45 14.01 42.05
CA TYR A 143 21.72 12.77 42.23
C TYR A 143 20.22 13.04 42.23
N ARG A 144 19.47 12.16 41.55
CA ARG A 144 18.00 12.11 41.57
C ARG A 144 17.59 10.87 42.33
N HIS A 145 16.46 10.90 43.04
CA HIS A 145 15.87 9.76 43.76
C HIS A 145 16.93 8.83 44.37
N LEU A 146 17.84 9.42 45.14
CA LEU A 146 18.93 8.70 45.78
C LEU A 146 18.39 8.03 47.03
N THR A 147 18.38 6.70 47.02
CA THR A 147 18.03 5.90 48.18
C THR A 147 19.30 5.31 48.77
N LEU A 148 19.58 5.61 50.04
CA LEU A 148 20.72 5.07 50.76
C LEU A 148 20.23 4.14 51.88
N PRO A 149 20.76 2.91 51.98
CA PRO A 149 20.43 2.03 53.09
C PRO A 149 21.03 2.57 54.39
N LEU A 150 20.23 2.63 55.45
CA LEU A 150 20.70 2.92 56.80
C LEU A 150 21.08 1.60 57.48
N ASN A 151 22.28 1.54 58.05
CA ASN A 151 22.71 0.34 58.76
C ASN A 151 21.92 0.19 60.07
N ASN A 152 21.11 -0.86 60.19
CA ASN A 152 20.31 -1.11 61.40
C ASN A 152 21.15 -1.22 62.69
N ALA A 153 22.45 -1.53 62.62
CA ALA A 153 23.34 -1.54 63.77
C ALA A 153 23.78 -0.13 64.24
N THR A 154 23.54 0.91 63.45
CA THR A 154 23.82 2.31 63.81
C THR A 154 22.58 3.01 64.35
N LEU A 155 21.39 2.53 63.99
CA LEU A 155 20.10 3.01 64.48
C LEU A 155 19.78 2.45 65.87
N LYS A 156 19.07 3.23 66.68
CA LYS A 156 18.64 2.85 68.03
C LYS A 156 17.14 3.11 68.21
N PRO A 157 16.42 2.29 69.00
CA PRO A 157 15.05 2.63 69.38
C PRO A 157 15.02 3.94 70.17
N GLY A 158 14.09 4.84 69.84
CA GLY A 158 14.04 6.19 70.38
C GLY A 158 14.74 7.21 69.47
N GLU A 159 15.42 8.18 70.07
CA GLU A 159 16.02 9.31 69.37
C GLU A 159 17.29 8.94 68.61
N ASN A 160 17.38 9.37 67.36
CA ASN A 160 18.53 9.24 66.46
C ASN A 160 18.88 10.61 65.89
N ILE A 161 20.15 10.79 65.54
CA ILE A 161 20.69 12.03 64.99
C ILE A 161 21.09 11.79 63.52
N LEU A 162 20.61 12.66 62.65
CA LEU A 162 21.01 12.76 61.24
C LEU A 162 21.86 14.01 61.07
N THR A 163 23.03 13.89 60.44
CA THR A 163 23.91 15.02 60.13
C THR A 163 24.33 14.96 58.66
N ILE A 164 24.14 16.06 57.95
CA ILE A 164 24.50 16.20 56.55
C ILE A 164 25.44 17.39 56.41
N HIS A 165 26.60 17.15 55.81
CA HIS A 165 27.54 18.18 55.44
C HIS A 165 27.42 18.43 53.94
N PHE A 166 27.40 19.68 53.52
CA PHE A 166 27.34 20.11 52.14
C PHE A 166 28.49 21.05 51.83
N ALA A 167 29.00 20.97 50.61
CA ALA A 167 29.91 21.95 50.02
C ALA A 167 29.44 22.31 48.62
N GLY A 168 29.32 23.60 48.32
CA GLY A 168 28.89 24.03 46.99
C GLY A 168 29.02 25.53 46.79
N TYR A 169 28.64 25.98 45.60
CA TYR A 169 28.74 27.38 45.20
C TYR A 169 27.42 28.12 45.41
N GLN A 170 27.51 29.41 45.75
CA GLN A 170 26.35 30.26 45.92
C GLN A 170 25.99 30.99 44.63
N HIS A 171 24.71 31.00 44.26
CA HIS A 171 24.25 31.75 43.09
C HIS A 171 24.28 33.26 43.39
N PRO A 172 24.67 34.13 42.44
CA PRO A 172 24.70 35.59 42.62
C PRO A 172 23.32 36.26 42.78
N THR A 173 22.22 35.49 42.74
CA THR A 173 20.85 36.00 42.77
C THR A 173 20.05 35.36 43.91
N ASN A 174 19.32 36.17 44.68
CA ASN A 174 18.49 35.71 45.82
C ASN A 174 17.28 34.83 45.44
N LEU A 175 17.00 34.66 44.14
CA LEU A 175 15.80 33.98 43.64
C LEU A 175 15.93 32.45 43.57
N ASP A 176 17.13 31.89 43.49
CA ASP A 176 17.37 30.44 43.31
C ASP A 176 18.58 29.98 44.15
N ALA A 177 18.44 30.02 45.48
CA ALA A 177 19.58 30.04 46.41
C ALA A 177 20.34 28.72 46.64
N ASN A 178 19.90 27.57 46.10
CA ASN A 178 20.47 26.28 46.51
C ASN A 178 20.90 25.32 45.40
N GLY A 179 20.62 25.62 44.12
CA GLY A 179 20.87 24.67 43.02
C GLY A 179 22.33 24.21 42.92
N ASN A 180 23.26 25.09 43.27
CA ASN A 180 24.71 24.84 43.25
C ASN A 180 25.32 24.57 44.64
N HIS A 181 24.54 24.66 45.73
CA HIS A 181 25.04 24.48 47.11
C HIS A 181 24.89 23.03 47.62
N GLY A 182 24.12 22.20 46.91
CA GLY A 182 23.95 20.77 47.25
C GLY A 182 22.58 20.39 47.82
N LEU A 183 21.73 21.36 48.21
CA LEU A 183 20.41 21.13 48.79
C LEU A 183 19.26 21.68 47.92
N ILE A 184 18.91 20.95 46.86
CA ILE A 184 17.89 21.38 45.89
C ILE A 184 16.51 21.49 46.58
N PHE A 185 15.82 22.61 46.39
CA PHE A 185 14.49 22.82 46.98
C PHE A 185 13.47 21.90 46.27
N SER A 186 13.02 20.86 46.97
CA SER A 186 12.09 19.83 46.48
C SER A 186 11.32 19.20 47.65
N GLY A 187 10.22 18.51 47.39
CA GLY A 187 9.51 17.71 48.41
C GLY A 187 9.76 16.21 48.24
N GLY A 188 9.52 15.43 49.29
CA GLY A 188 9.65 13.96 49.29
C GLY A 188 10.94 13.44 49.93
N TYR A 189 11.59 14.24 50.77
CA TYR A 189 12.74 13.83 51.57
C TYR A 189 12.25 13.01 52.77
N GLU A 190 12.59 11.74 52.84
CA GLU A 190 12.01 10.86 53.86
C GLU A 190 12.95 9.75 54.32
N ILE A 191 12.71 9.28 55.55
CA ILE A 191 13.25 8.03 56.07
C ILE A 191 12.10 7.03 56.15
N ALA A 192 12.26 5.87 55.53
CA ALA A 192 11.23 4.84 55.47
C ALA A 192 11.86 3.45 55.31
N PRO A 193 11.09 2.35 55.40
CA PRO A 193 11.60 1.02 55.09
C PRO A 193 12.21 0.96 53.69
N LEU A 194 13.39 0.33 53.56
CA LEU A 194 14.17 0.35 52.32
C LEU A 194 13.40 -0.25 51.13
N SER A 195 12.64 -1.33 51.37
CA SER A 195 11.81 -1.97 50.34
C SER A 195 10.70 -1.06 49.80
N TYR A 196 10.15 -0.18 50.64
CA TYR A 196 9.17 0.82 50.22
C TYR A 196 9.82 1.88 49.33
N LEU A 197 10.98 2.40 49.73
CA LEU A 197 11.71 3.41 48.96
C LEU A 197 12.17 2.88 47.59
N GLU A 198 12.61 1.62 47.52
CA GLU A 198 13.01 0.97 46.26
C GLU A 198 11.82 0.72 45.31
N GLN A 199 10.62 0.48 45.84
CA GLN A 199 9.41 0.27 45.02
C GLN A 199 8.75 1.57 44.57
N THR A 200 8.79 2.62 45.39
CA THR A 200 8.04 3.86 45.16
C THR A 200 8.70 4.78 44.13
N HIS A 201 10.04 4.75 44.03
CA HIS A 201 10.80 5.67 43.19
C HIS A 201 11.45 4.96 41.99
N THR A 202 10.64 4.29 41.17
CA THR A 202 11.11 3.58 39.96
C THR A 202 10.90 4.40 38.68
N ASP A 203 11.90 4.36 37.78
CA ASP A 203 11.85 5.00 36.46
C ASP A 203 11.37 4.09 35.33
N THR A 204 10.80 2.93 35.69
CA THR A 204 10.41 1.87 34.74
C THR A 204 9.55 2.42 33.60
N LEU A 205 8.57 3.26 33.90
CA LEU A 205 7.71 3.86 32.88
C LEU A 205 8.46 4.77 31.92
N ARG A 206 9.36 5.64 32.43
CA ARG A 206 10.17 6.53 31.59
C ARG A 206 11.11 5.74 30.67
N ILE A 207 11.70 4.66 31.16
CA ILE A 207 12.58 3.77 30.37
C ILE A 207 11.78 3.08 29.26
N VAL A 208 10.57 2.59 29.57
CA VAL A 208 9.68 1.98 28.57
C VAL A 208 9.30 3.01 27.50
N LEU A 209 8.88 4.22 27.90
CA LEU A 209 8.53 5.30 26.97
C LEU A 209 9.71 5.71 26.08
N SER A 210 10.89 5.89 26.68
CA SER A 210 12.15 6.18 25.97
C SER A 210 12.43 5.16 24.85
N THR A 211 12.26 3.87 25.16
CA THR A 211 12.48 2.77 24.22
C THR A 211 11.46 2.80 23.08
N VAL A 212 10.19 3.05 23.42
CA VAL A 212 9.10 3.19 22.45
C VAL A 212 9.38 4.36 21.49
N TYR A 213 9.77 5.52 22.02
CA TYR A 213 10.07 6.71 21.23
C TYR A 213 11.26 6.48 20.30
N LEU A 214 12.33 5.84 20.79
CA LEU A 214 13.50 5.50 19.99
C LEU A 214 13.14 4.57 18.82
N PHE A 215 12.35 3.51 19.09
CA PHE A 215 11.93 2.56 18.06
C PHE A 215 11.10 3.22 16.96
N PHE A 216 10.10 4.03 17.34
CA PHE A 216 9.28 4.77 16.37
C PHE A 216 10.11 5.80 15.59
N GLY A 217 11.03 6.49 16.26
CA GLY A 217 11.98 7.40 15.62
C GLY A 217 12.76 6.72 14.50
N LEU A 218 13.40 5.60 14.80
CA LEU A 218 14.17 4.82 13.84
C LEU A 218 13.31 4.28 12.70
N TYR A 219 12.14 3.72 13.01
CA TYR A 219 11.21 3.19 12.01
C TYR A 219 10.83 4.24 10.96
N HIS A 220 10.50 5.46 11.38
CA HIS A 220 10.14 6.54 10.47
C HIS A 220 11.31 7.08 9.66
N LEU A 221 12.51 7.14 10.24
CA LEU A 221 13.72 7.50 9.50
C LEU A 221 14.06 6.45 8.42
N VAL A 222 13.84 5.16 8.69
CA VAL A 222 13.98 4.09 7.69
C VAL A 222 12.95 4.21 6.57
N ILE A 223 11.68 4.50 6.88
CA ILE A 223 10.68 4.76 5.85
C ILE A 223 11.09 5.96 5.00
N PHE A 224 11.54 7.04 5.63
CA PHE A 224 11.98 8.24 4.92
C PHE A 224 13.17 7.97 4.00
N SER A 225 14.15 7.15 4.43
CA SER A 225 15.30 6.78 3.59
C SER A 225 14.90 5.99 2.34
N ARG A 226 13.82 5.20 2.42
CA ARG A 226 13.24 4.48 1.27
C ARG A 226 12.28 5.34 0.46
N ARG A 227 11.59 6.31 1.07
CA ARG A 227 10.56 7.17 0.48
C ARG A 227 10.72 8.62 0.92
N ASN A 228 11.67 9.32 0.31
CA ASN A 228 12.03 10.70 0.66
C ASN A 228 10.97 11.77 0.28
N GLN A 229 9.95 11.38 -0.49
CA GLN A 229 8.83 12.28 -0.85
C GLN A 229 7.94 12.60 0.36
N ASP A 230 7.83 11.65 1.29
CA ASP A 230 6.96 11.74 2.46
C ASP A 230 7.70 12.40 3.63
N LYS A 231 7.98 13.71 3.50
CA LYS A 231 8.79 14.50 4.47
C LYS A 231 8.29 14.47 5.91
N TYR A 232 7.00 14.18 6.14
CA TYR A 232 6.45 14.04 7.48
C TYR A 232 7.13 12.90 8.26
N ASN A 233 7.60 11.83 7.60
CA ASN A 233 8.34 10.75 8.25
C ASN A 233 9.70 11.22 8.80
N LEU A 234 10.38 12.13 8.11
CA LEU A 234 11.63 12.72 8.61
C LEU A 234 11.38 13.50 9.92
N PHE A 235 10.45 14.45 9.88
CA PHE A 235 10.19 15.31 11.03
C PHE A 235 9.59 14.55 12.21
N PHE A 236 8.71 13.57 11.95
CA PHE A 236 8.19 12.70 13.01
C PHE A 236 9.28 11.81 13.61
N GLY A 237 10.14 11.23 12.78
CA GLY A 237 11.25 10.40 13.24
C GLY A 237 12.22 11.17 14.13
N LEU A 238 12.61 12.38 13.71
CA LEU A 238 13.45 13.28 14.50
C LEU A 238 12.75 13.76 15.79
N PHE A 239 11.45 14.04 15.73
CA PHE A 239 10.65 14.41 16.89
C PHE A 239 10.64 13.29 17.95
N CYS A 240 10.38 12.04 17.54
CA CYS A 240 10.44 10.88 18.43
C CYS A 240 11.85 10.66 18.99
N PHE A 241 12.89 10.93 18.21
CA PHE A 241 14.27 10.85 18.70
C PHE A 241 14.56 11.93 19.77
N ALA A 242 14.09 13.16 19.57
CA ALA A 242 14.18 14.22 20.57
C ALA A 242 13.46 13.83 21.87
N LEU A 243 12.24 13.28 21.78
CA LEU A 243 11.49 12.78 22.93
C LEU A 243 12.20 11.62 23.65
N ALA A 244 12.81 10.71 22.89
CA ALA A 244 13.59 9.62 23.48
C ALA A 244 14.78 10.18 24.27
N LEU A 245 15.48 11.18 23.71
CA LEU A 245 16.63 11.80 24.33
C LEU A 245 16.24 12.59 25.60
N ASP A 246 15.16 13.36 25.56
CA ASP A 246 14.62 14.06 26.74
C ASP A 246 14.17 13.06 27.83
N SER A 247 13.44 12.01 27.44
CA SER A 247 12.95 10.99 28.37
C SER A 247 14.10 10.24 29.05
N VAL A 248 15.13 9.82 28.29
CA VAL A 248 16.31 9.09 28.81
C VAL A 248 17.14 9.98 29.72
N THR A 249 17.43 11.22 29.32
CA THR A 249 18.21 12.15 30.17
C THR A 249 17.51 12.44 31.49
N GLY A 250 16.18 12.32 31.54
CA GLY A 250 15.40 12.43 32.76
C GLY A 250 15.47 11.24 33.73
N THR A 251 16.17 10.14 33.40
CA THR A 251 16.22 8.92 34.23
C THR A 251 17.32 8.93 35.30
N LEU A 252 17.06 8.21 36.39
CA LEU A 252 17.94 7.94 37.51
C LEU A 252 19.21 7.22 37.07
N GLN A 253 19.09 6.24 36.18
CA GLN A 253 20.19 5.40 35.74
C GLN A 253 21.25 6.23 35.00
N ILE A 254 20.83 7.17 34.16
CA ILE A 254 21.72 8.10 33.47
C ILE A 254 22.45 9.02 34.46
N HIS A 255 21.72 9.58 35.44
CA HIS A 255 22.32 10.45 36.47
C HIS A 255 23.30 9.71 37.40
N ARG A 256 23.10 8.39 37.62
CA ARG A 256 24.05 7.56 38.36
C ARG A 256 25.28 7.17 37.52
N ALA A 257 25.09 6.91 36.23
CA ALA A 257 26.15 6.41 35.35
C ALA A 257 27.15 7.48 34.91
N ILE A 258 26.74 8.75 34.84
CA ILE A 258 27.59 9.85 34.36
C ILE A 258 28.09 10.68 35.54
N ALA A 259 29.41 10.90 35.61
CA ALA A 259 30.03 11.69 36.68
C ALA A 259 29.70 13.20 36.58
N GLU A 260 29.83 13.77 35.37
CA GLU A 260 29.57 15.19 35.09
C GLU A 260 28.13 15.38 34.58
N THR A 261 27.20 15.70 35.48
CA THR A 261 25.77 15.77 35.17
C THR A 261 25.37 17.04 34.42
N SER A 262 26.26 18.04 34.31
CA SER A 262 25.97 19.26 33.54
C SER A 262 25.66 18.96 32.08
N TRP A 263 26.35 17.97 31.47
CA TRP A 263 26.09 17.54 30.10
C TRP A 263 24.72 16.87 29.93
N ILE A 264 24.22 16.15 30.96
CA ILE A 264 22.87 15.58 30.91
C ILE A 264 21.83 16.70 30.78
N ASN A 265 21.94 17.76 31.59
CA ASN A 265 21.04 18.90 31.53
C ASN A 265 21.13 19.67 30.21
N ARG A 266 22.32 19.83 29.64
CA ARG A 266 22.52 20.45 28.32
C ARG A 266 21.80 19.68 27.21
N ILE A 267 22.01 18.36 27.18
CA ILE A 267 21.38 17.47 26.21
C ILE A 267 19.86 17.49 26.38
N LYS A 268 19.38 17.43 27.63
CA LYS A 268 17.96 17.53 27.96
C LYS A 268 17.33 18.82 27.44
N TYR A 269 17.92 19.97 27.74
CA TYR A 269 17.40 21.26 27.26
C TYR A 269 17.46 21.38 25.74
N PHE A 270 18.50 20.84 25.11
CA PHE A 270 18.58 20.77 23.65
C PHE A 270 17.43 19.95 23.06
N SER A 271 17.22 18.72 23.55
CA SER A 271 16.15 17.84 23.05
C SER A 271 14.77 18.43 23.28
N GLN A 272 14.49 18.92 24.49
CA GLN A 272 13.22 19.54 24.86
C GLN A 272 12.92 20.76 23.98
N THR A 273 13.93 21.58 23.68
CA THR A 273 13.75 22.75 22.81
C THR A 273 13.49 22.36 21.35
N MET A 274 14.12 21.29 20.87
CA MET A 274 13.96 20.78 19.49
C MET A 274 12.60 20.13 19.23
N GLU A 275 11.92 19.63 20.26
CA GLU A 275 10.60 19.02 20.13
C GLU A 275 9.58 19.95 19.44
N ILE A 276 9.55 21.23 19.81
CA ILE A 276 8.59 22.20 19.29
C ILE A 276 8.71 22.38 17.77
N PRO A 277 9.86 22.77 17.20
CA PRO A 277 9.97 22.98 15.76
C PRO A 277 9.81 21.68 14.95
N LEU A 278 10.33 20.54 15.46
CA LEU A 278 10.17 19.24 14.79
C LEU A 278 8.71 18.82 14.73
N PHE A 279 7.97 19.00 15.83
CA PHE A 279 6.54 18.77 15.89
C PHE A 279 5.79 19.63 14.88
N PHE A 280 6.02 20.95 14.84
CA PHE A 280 5.33 21.82 13.90
C PHE A 280 5.57 21.47 12.43
N PHE A 281 6.82 21.15 12.06
CA PHE A 281 7.12 20.72 10.70
C PHE A 281 6.49 19.39 10.36
N PHE A 282 6.44 18.46 11.30
CA PHE A 282 5.69 17.20 11.14
C PHE A 282 4.22 17.48 10.82
N VAL A 283 3.52 18.27 11.65
CA VAL A 283 2.08 18.52 11.44
C VAL A 283 1.84 19.29 10.13
N HIS A 284 2.67 20.28 9.81
CA HIS A 284 2.57 21.02 8.54
C HIS A 284 2.75 20.10 7.34
N THR A 285 3.80 19.27 7.33
CA THR A 285 4.06 18.35 6.21
C THR A 285 3.05 17.21 6.13
N TYR A 286 2.38 16.86 7.23
CA TYR A 286 1.30 15.88 7.22
C TYR A 286 0.00 16.44 6.64
N PHE A 287 -0.50 17.56 7.16
CA PHE A 287 -1.81 18.12 6.77
C PHE A 287 -1.77 19.09 5.59
N PHE A 288 -0.62 19.71 5.31
CA PHE A 288 -0.50 20.79 4.33
C PHE A 288 0.71 20.60 3.41
N ALA A 289 1.03 19.34 3.05
CA ALA A 289 2.18 18.98 2.19
C ALA A 289 2.27 19.80 0.89
N GLU A 290 1.12 20.14 0.28
CA GLU A 290 1.02 20.91 -0.97
C GLU A 290 1.29 22.41 -0.80
N ARG A 291 1.34 22.91 0.44
CA ARG A 291 1.49 24.35 0.73
C ARG A 291 2.88 24.63 1.31
N ARG A 292 3.46 25.76 0.91
CA ARG A 292 4.70 26.27 1.51
C ARG A 292 4.48 26.52 3.01
N SER A 293 5.50 26.22 3.82
CA SER A 293 5.43 26.48 5.26
C SER A 293 5.25 27.98 5.55
N PRO A 294 4.32 28.34 6.44
CA PRO A 294 4.08 29.73 6.80
C PRO A 294 5.33 30.35 7.43
N VAL A 295 5.52 31.65 7.23
CA VAL A 295 6.70 32.39 7.73
C VAL A 295 6.87 32.22 9.24
N ILE A 296 5.77 32.28 9.99
CA ILE A 296 5.78 32.15 11.46
C ILE A 296 6.37 30.81 11.95
N LEU A 297 6.08 29.69 11.26
CA LEU A 297 6.69 28.40 11.61
C LEU A 297 8.20 28.39 11.37
N ARG A 298 8.67 29.08 10.34
CA ARG A 298 10.12 29.23 10.10
C ARG A 298 10.78 30.11 11.15
N ILE A 299 10.11 31.17 11.63
CA ILE A 299 10.59 32.00 12.72
C ILE A 299 10.73 31.16 14.00
N PHE A 300 9.69 30.42 14.39
CA PHE A 300 9.78 29.52 15.54
C PHE A 300 10.91 28.51 15.38
N ALA A 301 11.03 27.88 14.21
CA ALA A 301 12.11 26.94 13.94
C ALA A 301 13.50 27.55 14.14
N VAL A 302 13.74 28.76 13.63
CA VAL A 302 15.02 29.45 13.78
C VAL A 302 15.27 29.82 15.25
N VAL A 303 14.27 30.39 15.94
CA VAL A 303 14.40 30.82 17.34
C VAL A 303 14.65 29.64 18.27
N PHE A 304 13.81 28.59 18.22
CA PHE A 304 14.01 27.41 19.06
C PHE A 304 15.30 26.67 18.70
N SER A 305 15.66 26.60 17.42
CA SER A 305 16.93 25.98 17.04
C SER A 305 18.11 26.76 17.60
N ALA A 306 18.10 28.09 17.49
CA ALA A 306 19.16 28.93 18.06
C ALA A 306 19.27 28.74 19.57
N ILE A 307 18.15 28.77 20.31
CA ILE A 307 18.15 28.53 21.76
C ILE A 307 18.72 27.15 22.08
N ALA A 308 18.26 26.09 21.40
CA ALA A 308 18.73 24.73 21.63
C ALA A 308 20.24 24.59 21.39
N PHE A 309 20.77 25.12 20.29
CA PHE A 309 22.22 25.01 20.04
C PHE A 309 23.04 25.85 21.03
N LEU A 310 22.51 26.98 21.51
CA LEU A 310 23.15 27.78 22.55
C LEU A 310 23.26 27.03 23.88
N THR A 311 22.29 26.17 24.25
CA THR A 311 22.38 25.39 25.51
C THR A 311 23.55 24.41 25.52
N LEU A 312 24.05 24.00 24.35
CA LEU A 312 25.21 23.10 24.26
C LEU A 312 26.55 23.82 24.45
N VAL A 313 26.62 25.13 24.20
CA VAL A 313 27.90 25.88 24.10
C VAL A 313 28.09 26.86 25.26
N VAL A 314 27.02 27.47 25.75
CA VAL A 314 27.07 28.52 26.77
C VAL A 314 27.55 27.99 28.14
N PRO A 315 28.29 28.75 28.98
CA PRO A 315 28.71 28.26 30.30
C PRO A 315 27.53 27.86 31.20
N PHE A 316 27.71 26.84 32.05
CA PHE A 316 26.62 26.22 32.82
C PHE A 316 25.78 27.21 33.67
N PRO A 317 26.35 28.23 34.33
CA PRO A 317 25.54 29.21 35.07
C PRO A 317 24.50 29.96 34.23
N TYR A 318 24.70 30.03 32.91
CA TYR A 318 23.77 30.70 32.00
C TYR A 318 22.77 29.73 31.34
N THR A 319 22.84 28.41 31.58
CA THR A 319 21.87 27.47 31.00
C THR A 319 20.46 27.69 31.52
N GLU A 320 20.31 28.14 32.76
CA GLU A 320 18.99 28.50 33.32
C GLU A 320 18.40 29.76 32.69
N LEU A 321 19.25 30.75 32.35
CA LEU A 321 18.81 31.93 31.61
C LEU A 321 18.25 31.54 30.24
N LEU A 322 18.90 30.59 29.55
CA LEU A 322 18.42 30.03 28.29
C LEU A 322 17.12 29.25 28.47
N LEU A 323 16.95 28.52 29.58
CA LEU A 323 15.70 27.83 29.91
C LEU A 323 14.54 28.83 30.11
N LYS A 324 14.77 29.93 30.81
CA LYS A 324 13.80 31.02 30.97
C LYS A 324 13.46 31.65 29.61
N ALA A 325 14.47 31.89 28.76
CA ALA A 325 14.26 32.37 27.38
C ALA A 325 13.42 31.40 26.54
N PHE A 326 13.65 30.09 26.69
CA PHE A 326 12.82 29.04 26.08
C PHE A 326 11.36 29.13 26.55
N HIS A 327 11.11 29.24 27.86
CA HIS A 327 9.74 29.37 28.40
C HIS A 327 9.01 30.58 27.81
N TYR A 328 9.66 31.74 27.72
CA TYR A 328 9.06 32.93 27.09
C TYR A 328 8.83 32.74 25.59
N ALA A 329 9.76 32.12 24.86
CA ALA A 329 9.60 31.82 23.45
C ALA A 329 8.51 30.77 23.18
N ALA A 330 8.25 29.86 24.13
CA ALA A 330 7.22 28.83 24.05
C ALA A 330 5.79 29.39 24.11
N ILE A 331 5.55 30.52 24.79
CA ILE A 331 4.22 31.15 24.90
C ILE A 331 3.60 31.48 23.53
N PRO A 332 4.24 32.26 22.63
CA PRO A 332 3.68 32.54 21.32
C PRO A 332 3.55 31.28 20.44
N ALA A 333 4.45 30.30 20.61
CA ALA A 333 4.36 29.02 19.94
C ALA A 333 3.13 28.22 20.40
N LEU A 334 2.82 28.22 21.70
CA LEU A 334 1.64 27.58 22.27
C LEU A 334 0.33 28.21 21.75
N LEU A 335 0.26 29.54 21.73
CA LEU A 335 -0.89 30.26 21.16
C LEU A 335 -1.07 29.92 19.68
N TYR A 336 0.04 29.83 18.94
CA TYR A 336 0.00 29.40 17.55
C TYR A 336 -0.44 27.94 17.39
N SER A 337 -0.03 27.03 18.29
CA SER A 337 -0.50 25.64 18.30
C SER A 337 -2.02 25.56 18.40
N VAL A 338 -2.64 26.33 19.32
CA VAL A 338 -4.10 26.38 19.47
C VAL A 338 -4.77 26.86 18.18
N TYR A 339 -4.28 27.95 17.59
CA TYR A 339 -4.76 28.45 16.30
C TYR A 339 -4.62 27.39 15.19
N PHE A 340 -3.46 26.73 15.13
CA PHE A 340 -3.14 25.76 14.09
C PHE A 340 -3.98 24.49 14.20
N ILE A 341 -4.22 24.00 15.42
CA ILE A 341 -5.14 22.88 15.70
C ILE A 341 -6.55 23.25 15.28
N GLY A 342 -7.03 24.46 15.62
CA GLY A 342 -8.32 24.96 15.15
C GLY A 342 -8.42 24.92 13.63
N LYS A 343 -7.39 25.38 12.91
CA LYS A 343 -7.32 25.31 11.45
C LYS A 343 -7.31 23.87 10.92
N VAL A 344 -6.60 22.94 11.58
CA VAL A 344 -6.57 21.52 11.21
C VAL A 344 -7.94 20.88 11.40
N ILE A 345 -8.61 21.11 12.53
CA ILE A 345 -9.98 20.62 12.79
C ILE A 345 -10.95 21.17 11.73
N LEU A 346 -10.88 22.48 11.45
CA LEU A 346 -11.70 23.15 10.44
C LEU A 346 -11.44 22.64 9.01
N SER A 347 -10.28 22.05 8.73
CA SER A 347 -9.99 21.46 7.41
C SER A 347 -10.87 20.23 7.08
N ARG A 348 -11.59 19.67 8.07
CA ARG A 348 -12.47 18.49 7.93
C ARG A 348 -11.80 17.27 7.28
N ARG A 349 -10.47 17.18 7.33
CA ARG A 349 -9.71 16.01 6.85
C ARG A 349 -9.94 14.80 7.77
N ARG A 350 -9.80 13.59 7.21
CA ARG A 350 -10.23 12.31 7.82
C ARG A 350 -9.59 11.94 9.17
N ASP A 351 -8.60 12.71 9.64
CA ASP A 351 -7.87 12.46 10.89
C ASP A 351 -7.78 13.70 11.81
N SER A 352 -8.37 14.83 11.41
CA SER A 352 -8.14 16.12 12.07
C SER A 352 -8.68 16.18 13.51
N LEU A 353 -9.79 15.51 13.79
CA LEU A 353 -10.40 15.46 15.13
C LEU A 353 -9.57 14.65 16.12
N LEU A 354 -9.14 13.44 15.73
CA LEU A 354 -8.30 12.60 16.59
C LEU A 354 -6.95 13.28 16.84
N PHE A 355 -6.36 13.86 15.80
CA PHE A 355 -5.16 14.66 15.94
C PHE A 355 -5.38 15.82 16.92
N GLY A 356 -6.41 16.63 16.72
CA GLY A 356 -6.71 17.77 17.58
C GLY A 356 -6.91 17.39 19.06
N LEU A 357 -7.65 16.31 19.32
CA LEU A 357 -7.84 15.78 20.67
C LEU A 357 -6.51 15.36 21.31
N SER A 358 -5.65 14.67 20.56
CA SER A 358 -4.35 14.20 21.06
C SER A 358 -3.42 15.36 21.44
N ILE A 359 -3.43 16.44 20.66
CA ILE A 359 -2.62 17.62 20.95
C ILE A 359 -3.22 18.42 22.09
N PHE A 360 -4.54 18.47 22.22
CA PHE A 360 -5.19 19.08 23.38
C PHE A 360 -4.77 18.39 24.68
N ILE A 361 -4.77 17.05 24.71
CA ILE A 361 -4.30 16.27 25.86
C ILE A 361 -2.83 16.59 26.16
N LEU A 362 -1.97 16.66 25.13
CA LEU A 362 -0.56 17.01 25.29
C LEU A 362 -0.40 18.42 25.89
N ILE A 363 -1.09 19.42 25.35
CA ILE A 363 -1.06 20.81 25.83
C ILE A 363 -1.56 20.88 27.29
N ALA A 364 -2.67 20.22 27.61
CA ALA A 364 -3.21 20.19 28.96
C ALA A 364 -2.22 19.55 29.96
N SER A 365 -1.56 18.46 29.55
CA SER A 365 -0.52 17.81 30.38
C SER A 365 0.72 18.68 30.58
N GLY A 366 1.15 19.41 29.55
CA GLY A 366 2.26 20.36 29.63
C GLY A 366 1.94 21.57 30.50
N PHE A 367 0.74 22.11 30.36
CA PHE A 367 0.24 23.21 31.19
C PHE A 367 0.16 22.81 32.66
N TRP A 368 -0.34 21.60 32.96
CA TRP A 368 -0.28 21.04 34.30
C TRP A 368 1.15 20.95 34.84
N GLY A 369 2.10 20.47 34.02
CA GLY A 369 3.50 20.38 34.42
C GLY A 369 4.10 21.74 34.81
N VAL A 370 3.74 22.82 34.11
CA VAL A 370 4.15 24.18 34.48
C VAL A 370 3.49 24.65 35.77
N LEU A 371 2.18 24.45 35.93
CA LEU A 371 1.48 24.83 37.16
C LEU A 371 1.99 24.07 38.38
N ASP A 372 2.25 22.78 38.24
CA ASP A 372 2.81 21.96 39.29
C ASP A 372 4.21 22.41 39.67
N SER A 373 5.04 22.77 38.68
CA SER A 373 6.42 23.22 38.93
C SER A 373 6.51 24.60 39.60
N GLU A 374 5.57 25.51 39.33
CA GLU A 374 5.64 26.91 39.79
C GLU A 374 4.77 27.20 41.02
N PHE A 375 3.69 26.44 41.25
CA PHE A 375 2.70 26.76 42.27
C PHE A 375 2.42 25.63 43.26
N PHE A 376 2.24 24.40 42.77
CA PHE A 376 1.62 23.33 43.60
C PHE A 376 2.61 22.31 44.16
N HIS A 377 3.71 22.03 43.47
CA HIS A 377 4.75 21.06 43.85
C HIS A 377 4.20 19.69 44.28
N THR A 378 3.13 19.20 43.64
CA THR A 378 2.49 17.92 43.98
C THR A 378 3.29 16.70 43.54
N GLY A 379 4.20 16.87 42.58
CA GLY A 379 5.02 15.79 42.02
C GLY A 379 4.30 14.94 40.98
N ILE A 380 3.06 15.29 40.59
CA ILE A 380 2.29 14.54 39.60
C ILE A 380 2.74 14.93 38.19
N HIS A 381 3.57 14.09 37.59
CA HIS A 381 4.09 14.29 36.23
C HIS A 381 3.16 13.75 35.15
N LEU A 382 2.21 14.57 34.66
CA LEU A 382 1.26 14.17 33.61
C LEU A 382 1.82 14.21 32.18
N VAL A 383 2.91 14.94 31.95
CA VAL A 383 3.52 15.16 30.61
C VAL A 383 3.83 13.87 29.84
N PRO A 384 4.43 12.82 30.44
CA PRO A 384 4.72 11.56 29.72
C PRO A 384 3.46 10.88 29.17
N TYR A 385 2.34 11.00 29.87
CA TYR A 385 1.05 10.45 29.44
C TYR A 385 0.46 11.24 28.26
N GLY A 386 0.65 12.56 28.26
CA GLY A 386 0.28 13.41 27.12
C GLY A 386 1.05 13.03 25.85
N PHE A 387 2.36 12.80 25.97
CA PHE A 387 3.18 12.34 24.85
C PHE A 387 2.78 10.94 24.36
N LEU A 388 2.49 10.01 25.27
CA LEU A 388 1.99 8.67 24.92
C LEU A 388 0.68 8.76 24.12
N ALA A 389 -0.29 9.54 24.60
CA ALA A 389 -1.58 9.73 23.90
C ALA A 389 -1.40 10.35 22.51
N CYS A 390 -0.46 11.31 22.39
CA CYS A 390 -0.08 11.89 21.10
C CYS A 390 0.48 10.82 20.16
N ILE A 391 1.49 10.07 20.58
CA ILE A 391 2.15 9.06 19.74
C ILE A 391 1.19 7.96 19.29
N LEU A 392 0.35 7.44 20.19
CA LEU A 392 -0.64 6.43 19.82
C LEU A 392 -1.65 6.97 18.78
N SER A 393 -2.06 8.23 18.94
CA SER A 393 -2.92 8.89 17.95
C SER A 393 -2.22 9.03 16.61
N LEU A 394 -0.94 9.43 16.60
CA LEU A 394 -0.16 9.58 15.38
C LEU A 394 0.10 8.26 14.65
N ILE A 395 0.37 7.18 15.38
CA ILE A 395 0.48 5.82 14.82
C ILE A 395 -0.83 5.44 14.14
N PHE A 396 -1.97 5.67 14.79
CA PHE A 396 -3.28 5.35 14.23
C PHE A 396 -3.60 6.16 12.96
N ILE A 397 -3.32 7.47 13.01
CA ILE A 397 -3.48 8.40 11.88
C ILE A 397 -2.64 7.92 10.68
N LEU A 398 -1.39 7.56 10.93
CA LEU A 398 -0.49 7.14 9.86
C LEU A 398 -0.85 5.75 9.31
N ALA A 399 -1.31 4.83 10.15
CA ALA A 399 -1.84 3.54 9.72
C ALA A 399 -3.06 3.70 8.80
N ASN A 400 -3.99 4.60 9.13
CA ASN A 400 -5.14 4.91 8.28
C ASN A 400 -4.74 5.47 6.92
N ARG A 401 -3.71 6.32 6.89
CA ARG A 401 -3.15 6.85 5.64
C ARG A 401 -2.57 5.74 4.77
N PHE A 402 -1.78 4.84 5.35
CA PHE A 402 -1.25 3.68 4.63
C PHE A 402 -2.37 2.83 4.03
N LEU A 403 -3.40 2.50 4.83
CA LEU A 403 -4.55 1.73 4.36
C LEU A 403 -5.30 2.43 3.22
N THR A 404 -5.44 3.76 3.29
CA THR A 404 -6.13 4.54 2.25
C THR A 404 -5.37 4.49 0.92
N VAL A 405 -4.06 4.74 0.96
CA VAL A 405 -3.19 4.69 -0.24
C VAL A 405 -3.16 3.28 -0.83
N HIS A 406 -3.11 2.25 0.01
CA HIS A 406 -3.12 0.86 -0.45
C HIS A 406 -4.42 0.50 -1.18
N ASN A 407 -5.57 0.82 -0.58
CA ASN A 407 -6.88 0.56 -1.19
C ASN A 407 -7.09 1.34 -2.50
N GLU A 408 -6.59 2.58 -2.58
CA GLU A 408 -6.65 3.40 -3.80
C GLU A 408 -5.80 2.78 -4.91
N SER A 409 -4.61 2.28 -4.58
CA SER A 409 -3.76 1.55 -5.53
C SER A 409 -4.40 0.25 -6.02
N GLU A 410 -5.05 -0.53 -5.14
CA GLU A 410 -5.77 -1.74 -5.55
C GLU A 410 -6.93 -1.40 -6.49
N ARG A 411 -7.72 -0.38 -6.16
CA ARG A 411 -8.84 0.08 -6.99
C ARG A 411 -8.38 0.49 -8.39
N LEU A 412 -7.32 1.31 -8.47
CA LEU A 412 -6.76 1.74 -9.75
C LEU A 412 -6.27 0.56 -10.60
N ASN A 413 -5.71 -0.47 -9.97
CA ASN A 413 -5.24 -1.66 -10.66
C ASN A 413 -6.41 -2.51 -11.22
N ILE A 414 -7.51 -2.63 -10.46
CA ILE A 414 -8.74 -3.26 -10.92
C ILE A 414 -9.31 -2.47 -12.11
N GLU A 415 -9.43 -1.15 -12.00
CA GLU A 415 -9.96 -0.28 -13.07
C GLU A 415 -9.12 -0.38 -14.35
N LEU A 416 -7.79 -0.39 -14.22
CA LEU A 416 -6.88 -0.58 -15.36
C LEU A 416 -7.07 -1.97 -16.00
N THR A 417 -7.29 -2.99 -15.19
CA THR A 417 -7.56 -4.36 -15.69
C THR A 417 -8.90 -4.42 -16.42
N GLU A 418 -9.95 -3.78 -15.90
CA GLU A 418 -11.25 -3.68 -16.57
C GLU A 418 -11.15 -2.91 -17.89
N GLN A 419 -10.45 -1.78 -17.92
CA GLN A 419 -10.20 -1.02 -19.16
C GLN A 419 -9.41 -1.84 -20.18
N LYS A 420 -8.38 -2.57 -19.74
CA LYS A 420 -7.62 -3.49 -20.60
C LYS A 420 -8.51 -4.58 -21.19
N ASN A 421 -9.34 -5.21 -20.36
CA ASN A 421 -10.26 -6.27 -20.81
C ASN A 421 -11.33 -5.73 -21.76
N ALA A 422 -11.84 -4.53 -21.51
CA ALA A 422 -12.76 -3.86 -22.42
C ALA A 422 -12.09 -3.56 -23.77
N PHE A 423 -10.84 -3.11 -23.77
CA PHE A 423 -10.06 -2.87 -24.98
C PHE A 423 -9.88 -4.14 -25.84
N HIS A 424 -9.61 -5.29 -25.21
CA HIS A 424 -9.48 -6.57 -25.92
C HIS A 424 -10.77 -7.03 -26.64
N ARG A 425 -11.95 -6.49 -26.29
CA ARG A 425 -13.20 -6.75 -27.02
C ARG A 425 -13.27 -6.02 -28.37
N PHE A 426 -12.46 -4.98 -28.56
CA PHE A 426 -12.43 -4.18 -29.79
C PHE A 426 -11.23 -4.51 -30.69
N VAL A 427 -10.15 -5.07 -30.12
CA VAL A 427 -8.96 -5.50 -30.85
C VAL A 427 -8.57 -6.90 -30.41
N PRO A 428 -8.74 -7.94 -31.26
CA PRO A 428 -8.38 -9.31 -30.93
C PRO A 428 -6.90 -9.44 -30.55
N THR A 429 -6.59 -10.11 -29.44
CA THR A 429 -5.20 -10.36 -29.01
C THR A 429 -4.43 -11.19 -30.03
N GLN A 430 -5.12 -12.10 -30.71
CA GLN A 430 -4.58 -12.96 -31.76
C GLN A 430 -4.11 -12.11 -32.96
N PHE A 431 -4.85 -11.07 -33.32
CA PHE A 431 -4.44 -10.15 -34.38
C PHE A 431 -3.12 -9.46 -34.02
N LEU A 432 -3.01 -8.91 -32.81
CA LEU A 432 -1.78 -8.26 -32.32
C LEU A 432 -0.59 -9.22 -32.34
N ASN A 433 -0.79 -10.46 -31.87
CA ASN A 433 0.25 -11.49 -31.88
C ASN A 433 0.73 -11.80 -33.30
N HIS A 434 -0.19 -11.96 -34.26
CA HIS A 434 0.19 -12.23 -35.65
C HIS A 434 0.84 -11.02 -36.33
N LEU A 435 0.48 -9.79 -35.93
CA LEU A 435 1.16 -8.54 -36.31
C LEU A 435 2.57 -8.40 -35.68
N GLY A 436 2.92 -9.24 -34.70
CA GLY A 436 4.20 -9.18 -33.99
C GLY A 436 4.24 -8.10 -32.90
N ARG A 437 3.09 -7.75 -32.32
CA ARG A 437 2.94 -6.76 -31.24
C ARG A 437 2.38 -7.43 -29.99
N ASN A 438 3.00 -7.19 -28.83
CA ASN A 438 2.57 -7.75 -27.54
C ASN A 438 1.53 -6.88 -26.82
N SER A 439 1.39 -5.62 -27.23
CA SER A 439 0.47 -4.64 -26.65
C SER A 439 -0.09 -3.73 -27.73
N ALA A 440 -1.34 -3.30 -27.54
CA ALA A 440 -1.94 -2.29 -28.40
C ALA A 440 -1.24 -0.93 -28.32
N VAL A 441 -0.51 -0.66 -27.23
CA VAL A 441 0.32 0.54 -27.06
C VAL A 441 1.47 0.59 -28.06
N ASP A 442 1.92 -0.57 -28.55
CA ASP A 442 3.06 -0.69 -29.47
C ASP A 442 2.63 -0.59 -30.95
N VAL A 443 1.32 -0.58 -31.23
CA VAL A 443 0.75 -0.56 -32.57
C VAL A 443 0.87 0.84 -33.16
N ARG A 444 1.39 0.92 -34.40
CA ARG A 444 1.49 2.18 -35.15
C ARG A 444 0.78 2.06 -36.48
N VAL A 445 0.21 3.17 -36.96
CA VAL A 445 -0.37 3.25 -38.31
C VAL A 445 0.67 2.80 -39.35
N GLY A 446 0.27 1.90 -40.23
CA GLY A 446 1.12 1.36 -41.28
C GLY A 446 1.91 0.11 -40.87
N ASP A 447 1.84 -0.31 -39.60
CA ASP A 447 2.32 -1.64 -39.21
C ASP A 447 1.63 -2.69 -40.08
N SER A 448 2.42 -3.55 -40.72
CA SER A 448 1.91 -4.61 -41.59
C SER A 448 2.83 -5.81 -41.62
N VAL A 449 2.24 -6.99 -41.83
CA VAL A 449 2.97 -8.25 -41.97
C VAL A 449 2.27 -9.15 -42.98
N LEU A 450 3.05 -9.74 -43.89
CA LEU A 450 2.56 -10.76 -44.82
C LEU A 450 2.52 -12.12 -44.11
N ARG A 451 1.38 -12.80 -44.19
CA ARG A 451 1.14 -14.12 -43.59
C ARG A 451 0.37 -15.02 -44.54
N GLU A 452 0.77 -16.28 -44.61
CA GLU A 452 -0.06 -17.32 -45.21
C GLU A 452 -1.09 -17.79 -44.18
N MET A 453 -2.38 -17.64 -44.48
CA MET A 453 -3.46 -18.01 -43.57
C MET A 453 -4.63 -18.63 -44.36
N THR A 454 -5.47 -19.38 -43.66
CA THR A 454 -6.78 -19.77 -44.18
C THR A 454 -7.82 -18.78 -43.68
N VAL A 455 -8.55 -18.18 -44.61
CA VAL A 455 -9.65 -17.25 -44.35
C VAL A 455 -10.96 -18.02 -44.44
N LEU A 456 -11.87 -17.81 -43.49
CA LEU A 456 -13.25 -18.27 -43.53
C LEU A 456 -14.15 -17.04 -43.49
N PHE A 457 -15.04 -16.94 -44.47
CA PHE A 457 -16.06 -15.91 -44.58
C PHE A 457 -17.42 -16.59 -44.49
N CYS A 458 -18.22 -16.23 -43.48
CA CYS A 458 -19.53 -16.80 -43.24
C CYS A 458 -20.58 -15.70 -43.29
N ASP A 459 -21.63 -15.86 -44.07
CA ASP A 459 -22.73 -14.90 -44.15
C ASP A 459 -24.10 -15.58 -43.96
N ILE A 460 -25.08 -14.82 -43.50
CA ILE A 460 -26.44 -15.30 -43.26
C ILE A 460 -27.27 -15.02 -44.53
N ARG A 461 -27.74 -16.06 -45.25
CA ARG A 461 -28.50 -15.85 -46.50
C ARG A 461 -29.76 -15.04 -46.22
N SER A 462 -30.22 -14.20 -47.14
CA SER A 462 -31.50 -13.49 -46.96
C SER A 462 -31.63 -12.66 -45.66
N PHE A 463 -30.54 -12.36 -44.95
CA PHE A 463 -30.58 -11.55 -43.73
C PHE A 463 -31.12 -10.16 -44.00
N THR A 464 -30.79 -9.56 -45.15
CA THR A 464 -31.34 -8.26 -45.57
C THR A 464 -32.87 -8.30 -45.57
N THR A 465 -33.47 -9.32 -46.18
CA THR A 465 -34.94 -9.51 -46.20
C THR A 465 -35.52 -9.71 -44.80
N LEU A 466 -34.78 -10.37 -43.90
CA LEU A 466 -35.22 -10.52 -42.51
C LEU A 466 -35.12 -9.21 -41.72
N SER A 467 -34.06 -8.45 -41.93
CA SER A 467 -33.84 -7.17 -41.27
C SER A 467 -34.83 -6.08 -41.71
N GLU A 468 -35.35 -6.17 -42.95
CA GLU A 468 -36.41 -5.29 -43.46
C GLU A 468 -37.78 -5.54 -42.80
N GLY A 469 -38.03 -6.78 -42.36
CA GLY A 469 -39.28 -7.18 -41.70
C GLY A 469 -39.27 -7.06 -40.17
N SER A 470 -38.11 -6.83 -39.55
CA SER A 470 -37.91 -6.77 -38.10
C SER A 470 -37.61 -5.35 -37.61
N GLY A 471 -37.95 -5.05 -36.34
CA GLY A 471 -37.56 -3.76 -35.75
C GLY A 471 -36.04 -3.67 -35.53
N PRO A 472 -35.41 -2.47 -35.55
CA PRO A 472 -33.96 -2.34 -35.42
C PRO A 472 -33.36 -3.08 -34.21
N GLN A 473 -34.03 -3.03 -33.05
CA GLN A 473 -33.59 -3.71 -31.83
C GLN A 473 -33.64 -5.25 -31.95
N GLU A 474 -34.66 -5.78 -32.61
CA GLU A 474 -34.81 -7.22 -32.85
C GLU A 474 -33.75 -7.71 -33.83
N THR A 475 -33.48 -6.95 -34.90
CA THR A 475 -32.41 -7.24 -35.86
C THR A 475 -31.04 -7.28 -35.17
N PHE A 476 -30.74 -6.31 -34.29
CA PHE A 476 -29.49 -6.32 -33.51
C PHE A 476 -29.41 -7.50 -32.53
N SER A 477 -30.52 -7.85 -31.87
CA SER A 477 -30.55 -9.02 -30.98
C SER A 477 -30.31 -10.32 -31.75
N LEU A 478 -30.98 -10.50 -32.88
CA LEU A 478 -30.82 -11.68 -33.73
C LEU A 478 -29.39 -11.83 -34.24
N LEU A 479 -28.78 -10.71 -34.67
CA LEU A 479 -27.39 -10.69 -35.10
C LEU A 479 -26.44 -11.09 -33.95
N ASN A 480 -26.56 -10.46 -32.78
CA ASN A 480 -25.70 -10.76 -31.64
C ASN A 480 -25.86 -12.21 -31.16
N ASP A 481 -27.09 -12.74 -31.11
CA ASP A 481 -27.36 -14.13 -30.75
C ASP A 481 -26.74 -15.12 -31.76
N HIS A 482 -26.74 -14.75 -33.05
CA HIS A 482 -26.09 -15.53 -34.09
C HIS A 482 -24.56 -15.53 -33.91
N LEU A 483 -23.95 -14.35 -33.75
CA LEU A 483 -22.50 -14.21 -33.55
C LEU A 483 -22.04 -14.98 -32.30
N GLN A 484 -22.79 -14.87 -31.19
CA GLN A 484 -22.50 -15.57 -29.94
C GLN A 484 -22.49 -17.10 -30.08
N GLN A 485 -23.29 -17.66 -30.99
CA GLN A 485 -23.35 -19.10 -31.26
C GLN A 485 -22.24 -19.56 -32.22
N MET A 486 -21.89 -18.75 -33.21
CA MET A 486 -20.94 -19.12 -34.26
C MET A 486 -19.48 -18.95 -33.83
N GLU A 487 -19.16 -17.89 -33.09
CA GLU A 487 -17.80 -17.59 -32.61
C GLU A 487 -17.10 -18.75 -31.88
N PRO A 488 -17.75 -19.45 -30.93
CA PRO A 488 -17.13 -20.58 -30.25
C PRO A 488 -16.68 -21.72 -31.18
N CYS A 489 -17.29 -21.88 -32.36
CA CYS A 489 -16.88 -22.87 -33.35
C CYS A 489 -15.53 -22.51 -33.98
N ILE A 490 -15.29 -21.21 -34.22
CA ILE A 490 -14.04 -20.68 -34.75
C ILE A 490 -12.92 -20.80 -33.71
N TYR A 491 -13.19 -20.33 -32.48
CA TYR A 491 -12.18 -20.32 -31.41
C TYR A 491 -11.75 -21.72 -30.98
N ARG A 492 -12.67 -22.70 -30.92
CA ARG A 492 -12.32 -24.10 -30.57
C ARG A 492 -11.38 -24.77 -31.57
N GLN A 493 -11.40 -24.31 -32.82
CA GLN A 493 -10.49 -24.75 -33.87
C GLN A 493 -9.23 -23.86 -33.98
N GLY A 494 -8.98 -22.99 -33.00
CA GLY A 494 -7.79 -22.13 -32.96
C GLY A 494 -7.79 -21.02 -34.00
N GLY A 495 -8.94 -20.69 -34.58
CA GLY A 495 -9.12 -19.47 -35.36
C GLY A 495 -9.46 -18.28 -34.48
N PHE A 496 -9.49 -17.08 -35.06
CA PHE A 496 -10.02 -15.88 -34.42
C PHE A 496 -10.85 -15.07 -35.40
N VAL A 497 -11.84 -14.33 -34.88
CA VAL A 497 -12.61 -13.37 -35.66
C VAL A 497 -11.80 -12.09 -35.78
N ASP A 498 -11.55 -11.64 -37.01
CA ASP A 498 -10.90 -10.35 -37.28
C ASP A 498 -11.92 -9.20 -37.14
N LYS A 499 -13.05 -9.33 -37.85
CA LYS A 499 -14.16 -8.37 -37.80
C LYS A 499 -15.47 -8.97 -38.27
N TYR A 500 -16.55 -8.28 -37.93
CA TYR A 500 -17.87 -8.47 -38.54
C TYR A 500 -18.05 -7.47 -39.67
N VAL A 501 -18.60 -7.93 -40.80
CA VAL A 501 -18.90 -7.12 -41.98
C VAL A 501 -20.39 -7.21 -42.27
N GLY A 502 -21.18 -6.34 -41.64
CA GLY A 502 -22.64 -6.50 -41.64
C GLY A 502 -23.03 -7.72 -40.80
N ASP A 503 -23.71 -8.68 -41.43
CA ASP A 503 -24.07 -9.99 -40.91
C ASP A 503 -23.00 -11.07 -41.13
N ALA A 504 -21.93 -10.74 -41.88
CA ALA A 504 -20.87 -11.68 -42.16
C ALA A 504 -19.77 -11.71 -41.08
N ILE A 505 -19.21 -12.90 -40.86
CA ILE A 505 -18.07 -13.16 -39.97
C ILE A 505 -16.82 -13.42 -40.83
N LEU A 506 -15.80 -12.56 -40.69
CA LEU A 506 -14.48 -12.80 -41.26
C LEU A 506 -13.55 -13.35 -40.17
N SER A 507 -13.05 -14.57 -40.40
CA SER A 507 -12.17 -15.25 -39.46
C SER A 507 -10.92 -15.80 -40.12
N LEU A 508 -9.86 -15.91 -39.32
CA LEU A 508 -8.52 -16.25 -39.78
C LEU A 508 -7.96 -17.44 -38.99
N PHE A 509 -7.27 -18.32 -39.71
CA PHE A 509 -6.60 -19.50 -39.17
C PHE A 509 -5.14 -19.51 -39.64
N SER A 510 -4.19 -19.60 -38.72
CA SER A 510 -2.74 -19.64 -39.01
C SER A 510 -2.08 -20.88 -38.46
N ASP A 511 -1.14 -21.45 -39.21
CA ASP A 511 -0.31 -22.59 -38.79
C ASP A 511 0.72 -22.21 -37.71
N GLU A 512 0.98 -20.92 -37.48
CA GLU A 512 1.94 -20.43 -36.49
C GLU A 512 1.44 -20.54 -35.03
N THR A 513 0.16 -20.85 -34.81
CA THR A 513 -0.50 -20.91 -33.49
C THR A 513 0.02 -22.00 -32.54
N ARG A 514 1.15 -22.66 -32.86
CA ARG A 514 1.73 -23.77 -32.09
C ARG A 514 2.36 -23.39 -30.74
N SER A 515 2.47 -22.11 -30.35
CA SER A 515 3.33 -21.70 -29.21
C SER A 515 2.70 -20.85 -28.08
N GLY A 516 1.39 -20.60 -28.01
CA GLY A 516 0.92 -19.63 -26.97
C GLY A 516 -0.50 -19.70 -26.40
N SER A 517 -1.46 -20.40 -27.02
CA SER A 517 -2.83 -20.47 -26.47
C SER A 517 -3.14 -21.86 -25.92
N SER A 518 -3.24 -21.94 -24.58
CA SER A 518 -3.61 -23.14 -23.83
C SER A 518 -5.07 -23.61 -24.02
N GLU A 519 -5.80 -23.07 -25.00
CA GLU A 519 -7.25 -23.28 -25.17
C GLU A 519 -7.64 -24.12 -26.40
N GLY A 520 -6.69 -24.57 -27.22
CA GLY A 520 -6.97 -25.57 -28.25
C GLY A 520 -7.19 -26.94 -27.63
N SER A 521 -8.29 -27.62 -27.96
CA SER A 521 -8.50 -29.01 -27.55
C SER A 521 -7.32 -29.89 -28.02
N SER A 522 -6.97 -30.93 -27.27
CA SER A 522 -5.85 -31.82 -27.62
C SER A 522 -5.96 -32.43 -29.03
N SER A 523 -7.15 -32.44 -29.65
CA SER A 523 -7.42 -32.97 -30.98
C SER A 523 -7.09 -32.00 -32.14
N SER A 524 -6.97 -30.69 -31.90
CA SER A 524 -6.70 -29.69 -32.96
C SER A 524 -5.21 -29.43 -33.19
N ARG A 525 -4.32 -29.99 -32.36
CA ARG A 525 -2.86 -29.78 -32.43
C ARG A 525 -2.18 -30.38 -33.66
N ASP A 526 -2.77 -31.40 -34.26
CA ASP A 526 -2.21 -32.10 -35.43
C ASP A 526 -2.80 -31.59 -36.75
N MET A 527 -3.81 -30.72 -36.70
CA MET A 527 -4.48 -30.19 -37.89
C MET A 527 -3.81 -28.92 -38.39
N ASN A 528 -3.72 -28.73 -39.71
CA ASN A 528 -3.28 -27.47 -40.32
C ASN A 528 -4.42 -26.42 -40.41
N SER A 529 -4.10 -25.20 -40.83
CA SER A 529 -5.02 -24.07 -40.88
C SER A 529 -6.27 -24.35 -41.73
N ALA A 530 -6.12 -25.03 -42.87
CA ALA A 530 -7.22 -25.37 -43.76
C ALA A 530 -8.16 -26.41 -43.12
N GLN A 531 -7.59 -27.45 -42.52
CA GLN A 531 -8.36 -28.48 -41.81
C GLN A 531 -9.13 -27.88 -40.63
N ARG A 532 -8.51 -26.98 -39.86
CA ARG A 532 -9.17 -26.30 -38.74
C ARG A 532 -10.29 -25.37 -39.19
N ALA A 533 -10.07 -24.60 -40.26
CA ALA A 533 -11.12 -23.76 -40.85
C ALA A 533 -12.30 -24.59 -41.36
N VAL A 534 -12.05 -25.70 -42.07
CA VAL A 534 -13.09 -26.61 -42.55
C VAL A 534 -13.85 -27.26 -41.39
N SER A 535 -13.16 -27.71 -40.33
CA SER A 535 -13.82 -28.23 -39.13
C SER A 535 -14.69 -27.19 -38.43
N ALA A 536 -14.24 -25.93 -38.35
CA ALA A 536 -15.04 -24.84 -37.80
C ALA A 536 -16.29 -24.60 -38.66
N ALA A 537 -16.14 -24.60 -39.99
CA ALA A 537 -17.25 -24.43 -40.92
C ALA A 537 -18.28 -25.56 -40.82
N ILE A 538 -17.84 -26.83 -40.73
CA ILE A 538 -18.73 -27.99 -40.55
C ILE A 538 -19.51 -27.85 -39.24
N GLU A 539 -18.85 -27.40 -38.19
CA GLU A 539 -19.48 -27.23 -36.89
C GLU A 539 -20.51 -26.09 -36.89
N MET A 540 -20.15 -24.92 -37.43
CA MET A 540 -21.08 -23.80 -37.65
C MET A 540 -22.29 -24.26 -38.47
N ALA A 541 -22.04 -25.06 -39.51
CA ALA A 541 -23.07 -25.55 -40.40
C ALA A 541 -24.05 -26.51 -39.72
N ARG A 542 -23.54 -27.44 -38.90
CA ARG A 542 -24.37 -28.34 -38.10
C ARG A 542 -25.16 -27.58 -37.04
N LEU A 543 -24.54 -26.60 -36.39
CA LEU A 543 -25.19 -25.78 -35.36
C LEU A 543 -26.37 -25.00 -35.95
N ALA A 544 -26.15 -24.29 -37.06
CA ALA A 544 -27.21 -23.57 -37.76
C ALA A 544 -28.37 -24.48 -38.19
N ARG A 545 -28.07 -25.68 -38.72
CA ARG A 545 -29.09 -26.67 -39.09
C ARG A 545 -29.88 -27.14 -37.87
N SER A 546 -29.20 -27.43 -36.75
CA SER A 546 -29.87 -27.86 -35.51
C SER A 546 -30.78 -26.78 -34.94
N ALA A 547 -30.34 -25.51 -34.98
CA ALA A 547 -31.13 -24.37 -34.55
C ALA A 547 -32.38 -24.19 -35.43
N GLN A 548 -32.28 -24.46 -36.73
CA GLN A 548 -33.42 -24.45 -37.65
C GLN A 548 -34.42 -25.57 -37.34
N SER A 549 -33.94 -26.80 -37.09
CA SER A 549 -34.81 -27.95 -36.78
C SER A 549 -35.59 -27.82 -35.45
N LEU A 550 -35.12 -26.97 -34.53
CA LEU A 550 -35.76 -26.73 -33.23
C LEU A 550 -36.82 -25.63 -33.26
N ARG A 551 -36.92 -24.84 -34.35
CA ARG A 551 -37.76 -23.63 -34.44
C ARG A 551 -39.03 -23.80 -35.30
N ASP A 552 -39.56 -25.01 -35.41
CA ASP A 552 -40.85 -25.35 -36.07
C ASP A 552 -42.12 -24.72 -35.42
N THR A 553 -41.98 -23.65 -34.64
CA THR A 553 -43.09 -22.90 -34.06
C THR A 553 -42.97 -21.41 -34.37
N ASN A 554 -43.64 -20.99 -35.45
CA ASN A 554 -44.24 -19.67 -35.72
C ASN A 554 -43.50 -18.33 -35.41
N GLN A 555 -42.24 -18.29 -34.98
CA GLN A 555 -41.48 -17.05 -34.82
C GLN A 555 -39.98 -17.24 -35.16
N GLY A 556 -39.51 -16.54 -36.19
CA GLY A 556 -38.07 -16.25 -36.42
C GLY A 556 -37.32 -17.21 -37.33
N PHE A 557 -37.47 -17.00 -38.64
CA PHE A 557 -36.70 -17.57 -39.74
C PHE A 557 -35.18 -17.44 -39.48
N LEU A 558 -34.46 -18.55 -39.34
CA LEU A 558 -33.01 -18.55 -39.59
C LEU A 558 -32.82 -19.05 -41.02
N PRO A 559 -32.39 -18.19 -41.94
CA PRO A 559 -32.11 -18.57 -43.31
C PRO A 559 -30.80 -19.36 -43.32
N GLY A 560 -30.59 -20.18 -44.36
CA GLY A 560 -29.33 -20.91 -44.51
C GLY A 560 -28.12 -19.97 -44.45
N PHE A 561 -26.94 -20.50 -44.16
CA PHE A 561 -25.69 -19.72 -44.19
C PHE A 561 -24.90 -20.09 -45.44
N GLY A 562 -24.04 -19.17 -45.88
CA GLY A 562 -22.98 -19.43 -46.84
C GLY A 562 -21.64 -19.38 -46.13
N ILE A 563 -20.78 -20.38 -46.34
CA ILE A 563 -19.38 -20.33 -45.90
C ILE A 563 -18.46 -20.49 -47.10
N GLY A 564 -17.64 -19.48 -47.33
CA GLY A 564 -16.49 -19.52 -48.24
C GLY A 564 -15.20 -19.75 -47.44
N ILE A 565 -14.28 -20.58 -47.96
CA ILE A 565 -12.96 -20.79 -47.36
C ILE A 565 -11.87 -20.74 -48.42
N ASN A 566 -10.87 -19.87 -48.20
CA ASN A 566 -9.73 -19.75 -49.10
C ASN A 566 -8.42 -19.67 -48.32
N SER A 567 -7.39 -20.37 -48.80
CA SER A 567 -6.04 -20.36 -48.22
C SER A 567 -5.06 -19.65 -49.14
N GLY A 568 -4.19 -18.84 -48.57
CA GLY A 568 -3.15 -18.12 -49.30
C GLY A 568 -2.54 -16.96 -48.50
N ASP A 569 -1.68 -16.21 -49.17
CA ASP A 569 -1.03 -15.03 -48.58
C ASP A 569 -2.01 -13.87 -48.39
N LEU A 570 -1.90 -13.19 -47.26
CA LEU A 570 -2.61 -11.97 -46.92
C LEU A 570 -1.74 -11.04 -46.06
N VAL A 571 -2.06 -9.76 -46.06
CA VAL A 571 -1.40 -8.76 -45.22
C VAL A 571 -2.30 -8.43 -44.04
N LEU A 572 -1.83 -8.71 -42.83
CA LEU A 572 -2.39 -8.15 -41.61
C LEU A 572 -1.76 -6.78 -41.41
N GLY A 573 -2.55 -5.75 -41.15
CA GLY A 573 -1.99 -4.43 -40.92
C GLY A 573 -2.94 -3.43 -40.30
N THR A 574 -2.42 -2.23 -40.10
CA THR A 574 -3.16 -1.13 -39.50
C THR A 574 -3.27 0.05 -40.46
N VAL A 575 -4.47 0.62 -40.53
CA VAL A 575 -4.78 1.76 -41.40
C VAL A 575 -5.45 2.87 -40.59
N GLY A 576 -5.42 4.10 -41.10
CA GLY A 576 -6.05 5.25 -40.47
C GLY A 576 -5.06 6.35 -40.12
N SER A 577 -5.25 6.99 -38.96
CA SER A 577 -4.46 8.13 -38.50
C SER A 577 -3.94 7.89 -37.07
N PRO A 578 -2.99 8.69 -36.57
CA PRO A 578 -2.51 8.56 -35.18
C PRO A 578 -3.61 8.68 -34.12
N SER A 579 -4.75 9.31 -34.44
CA SER A 579 -5.90 9.44 -33.54
C SER A 579 -6.94 8.33 -33.69
N ARG A 580 -6.90 7.56 -34.77
CA ARG A 580 -7.83 6.45 -35.03
C ARG A 580 -7.16 5.40 -35.91
N ILE A 581 -6.75 4.31 -35.28
CA ILE A 581 -6.14 3.15 -35.93
C ILE A 581 -7.23 2.07 -36.07
N ASP A 582 -7.35 1.49 -37.26
CA ASP A 582 -8.18 0.33 -37.53
C ASP A 582 -7.31 -0.85 -37.97
N THR A 583 -7.62 -2.04 -37.48
CA THR A 583 -6.93 -3.28 -37.87
C THR A 583 -7.62 -3.85 -39.11
N THR A 584 -6.84 -4.30 -40.07
CA THR A 584 -7.38 -4.78 -41.34
C THR A 584 -6.56 -5.92 -41.93
N VAL A 585 -7.23 -6.69 -42.77
CA VAL A 585 -6.69 -7.84 -43.48
C VAL A 585 -6.91 -7.56 -44.96
N ILE A 586 -5.81 -7.48 -45.72
CA ILE A 586 -5.85 -7.12 -47.14
C ILE A 586 -5.18 -8.22 -47.95
N GLY A 587 -5.84 -8.68 -49.02
CA GLY A 587 -5.26 -9.62 -49.95
C GLY A 587 -6.28 -10.22 -50.90
N ASP A 588 -5.80 -10.73 -52.04
CA ASP A 588 -6.62 -11.51 -52.97
C ASP A 588 -7.24 -12.74 -52.27
N THR A 589 -6.57 -13.28 -51.26
CA THR A 589 -7.05 -14.41 -50.47
C THR A 589 -8.38 -14.11 -49.78
N VAL A 590 -8.52 -12.93 -49.16
CA VAL A 590 -9.74 -12.48 -48.48
C VAL A 590 -10.87 -12.23 -49.49
N ASN A 591 -10.56 -11.54 -50.59
CA ASN A 591 -11.55 -11.24 -51.63
C ASN A 591 -12.06 -12.51 -52.34
N THR A 592 -11.20 -13.50 -52.53
CA THR A 592 -11.59 -14.81 -53.07
C THR A 592 -12.50 -15.52 -52.09
N CYS A 593 -12.19 -15.46 -50.79
CA CYS A 593 -13.00 -16.08 -49.74
C CYS A 593 -14.44 -15.54 -49.71
N SER A 594 -14.62 -14.21 -49.71
CA SER A 594 -15.96 -13.60 -49.72
C SER A 594 -16.74 -13.93 -51.00
N ARG A 595 -16.07 -14.00 -52.16
CA ARG A 595 -16.73 -14.43 -53.40
C ARG A 595 -17.17 -15.89 -53.38
N LEU A 596 -16.36 -16.77 -52.79
CA LEU A 596 -16.75 -18.18 -52.61
C LEU A 596 -17.97 -18.30 -51.71
N GLU A 597 -18.03 -17.51 -50.64
CA GLU A 597 -19.22 -17.42 -49.80
C GLU A 597 -20.43 -17.03 -50.67
N SER A 598 -20.35 -15.96 -51.47
CA SER A 598 -21.51 -15.51 -52.24
C SER A 598 -21.97 -16.55 -53.29
N LEU A 599 -21.03 -17.35 -53.82
CA LEU A 599 -21.34 -18.47 -54.72
C LEU A 599 -22.07 -19.62 -54.05
N THR A 600 -22.05 -19.74 -52.72
CA THR A 600 -22.76 -20.79 -51.98
C THR A 600 -24.26 -20.78 -52.30
N THR A 601 -24.84 -19.60 -52.50
CA THR A 601 -26.25 -19.44 -52.87
C THR A 601 -26.51 -19.93 -54.29
N HIS A 602 -25.63 -19.60 -55.25
CA HIS A 602 -25.78 -20.03 -56.64
C HIS A 602 -25.72 -21.56 -56.79
N TYR A 603 -24.78 -22.20 -56.08
CA TYR A 603 -24.58 -23.65 -56.16
C TYR A 603 -25.43 -24.46 -55.17
N GLY A 604 -26.14 -23.78 -54.25
CA GLY A 604 -26.91 -24.45 -53.20
C GLY A 604 -26.05 -25.21 -52.19
N CYS A 605 -24.72 -25.01 -52.16
CA CYS A 605 -23.80 -25.67 -51.24
C CYS A 605 -23.56 -24.80 -50.01
N PRO A 606 -23.70 -25.30 -48.76
CA PRO A 606 -23.47 -24.49 -47.56
C PRO A 606 -22.00 -24.09 -47.36
N ILE A 607 -21.05 -24.95 -47.76
CA ILE A 607 -19.62 -24.75 -47.58
C ILE A 607 -18.90 -24.93 -48.92
N LEU A 608 -18.27 -23.86 -49.40
CA LEU A 608 -17.43 -23.85 -50.59
C LEU A 608 -15.99 -23.50 -50.24
N ILE A 609 -15.04 -24.26 -50.79
CA ILE A 609 -13.61 -24.03 -50.62
C ILE A 609 -12.91 -23.87 -51.96
N SER A 610 -11.84 -23.08 -52.01
CA SER A 610 -10.99 -22.96 -53.19
C SER A 610 -10.13 -24.20 -53.42
N GLY A 611 -9.57 -24.31 -54.63
CA GLY A 611 -8.51 -25.27 -54.94
C GLY A 611 -7.30 -25.16 -54.03
N SER A 612 -6.86 -23.95 -53.67
CA SER A 612 -5.71 -23.78 -52.75
C SER A 612 -6.02 -24.32 -51.34
N THR A 613 -7.25 -24.14 -50.84
CA THR A 613 -7.68 -24.77 -49.58
C THR A 613 -7.72 -26.29 -49.72
N MET A 614 -8.23 -26.82 -50.84
CA MET A 614 -8.28 -28.27 -51.09
C MET A 614 -6.89 -28.91 -51.11
N GLU A 615 -5.91 -28.26 -51.75
CA GLU A 615 -4.52 -28.71 -51.76
C GLU A 615 -3.92 -28.77 -50.36
N LYS A 616 -4.20 -27.75 -49.53
CA LYS A 616 -3.73 -27.69 -48.14
C LYS A 616 -4.47 -28.67 -47.22
N LEU A 617 -5.73 -29.00 -47.52
CA LEU A 617 -6.55 -29.93 -46.74
C LEU A 617 -5.97 -31.35 -46.76
N GLY A 618 -5.46 -31.78 -47.92
CA GLY A 618 -5.09 -33.16 -48.20
C GLY A 618 -6.28 -34.04 -48.60
N HIS A 619 -6.02 -35.16 -49.26
CA HIS A 619 -7.07 -36.07 -49.75
C HIS A 619 -7.57 -37.03 -48.67
N GLY A 620 -8.88 -37.26 -48.64
CA GLY A 620 -9.52 -38.34 -47.86
C GLY A 620 -9.81 -38.03 -46.40
N ILE A 621 -9.53 -36.82 -45.92
CA ILE A 621 -9.81 -36.40 -44.53
C ILE A 621 -11.27 -35.93 -44.38
N PHE A 622 -11.77 -35.21 -45.38
CA PHE A 622 -13.13 -34.67 -45.43
C PHE A 622 -13.83 -35.14 -46.70
N HIS A 623 -15.15 -35.28 -46.62
CA HIS A 623 -15.99 -35.61 -47.77
C HIS A 623 -16.15 -34.37 -48.65
N SER A 624 -15.56 -34.42 -49.83
CA SER A 624 -15.51 -33.29 -50.74
C SER A 624 -15.70 -33.71 -52.19
N ARG A 625 -16.13 -32.75 -53.02
CA ARG A 625 -16.22 -32.92 -54.47
C ARG A 625 -15.99 -31.60 -55.18
N GLN A 626 -15.51 -31.68 -56.41
CA GLN A 626 -15.40 -30.49 -57.26
C GLN A 626 -16.80 -30.07 -57.71
N VAL A 627 -17.13 -28.81 -57.47
CA VAL A 627 -18.41 -28.21 -57.86
C VAL A 627 -18.30 -27.61 -59.25
N ASP A 628 -17.25 -26.83 -59.50
CA ASP A 628 -17.07 -26.10 -60.77
C ASP A 628 -15.63 -25.56 -60.91
N GLU A 629 -15.35 -24.94 -62.04
CA GLU A 629 -14.17 -24.13 -62.28
C GLU A 629 -14.62 -22.78 -62.87
N VAL A 630 -14.45 -21.69 -62.10
CA VAL A 630 -15.08 -20.39 -62.37
C VAL A 630 -14.09 -19.24 -62.46
N TYR A 631 -14.37 -18.26 -63.31
CA TYR A 631 -13.68 -16.98 -63.30
C TYR A 631 -14.30 -16.06 -62.26
N LEU A 632 -13.61 -15.90 -61.13
CA LEU A 632 -13.99 -14.91 -60.13
C LEU A 632 -13.69 -13.50 -60.64
N ARG A 633 -14.57 -12.55 -60.36
CA ARG A 633 -14.43 -11.15 -60.81
C ARG A 633 -13.05 -10.57 -60.46
N GLY A 634 -12.35 -10.04 -61.46
CA GLY A 634 -11.01 -9.47 -61.27
C GLY A 634 -9.87 -10.49 -61.21
N LYS A 635 -10.13 -11.79 -61.35
CA LYS A 635 -9.10 -12.81 -61.58
C LYS A 635 -8.95 -13.12 -63.07
N LYS A 636 -7.69 -13.30 -63.49
CA LYS A 636 -7.34 -13.74 -64.86
C LYS A 636 -7.33 -15.25 -65.01
N GLN A 637 -7.18 -15.99 -63.91
CA GLN A 637 -7.15 -17.45 -63.89
C GLN A 637 -8.46 -17.97 -63.29
N SER A 638 -8.95 -19.07 -63.84
CA SER A 638 -10.07 -19.81 -63.27
C SER A 638 -9.72 -20.33 -61.88
N THR A 639 -10.71 -20.39 -61.01
CA THR A 639 -10.59 -20.94 -59.65
C THR A 639 -11.45 -22.17 -59.56
N ARG A 640 -10.83 -23.31 -59.28
CA ARG A 640 -11.56 -24.53 -58.94
C ARG A 640 -12.22 -24.36 -57.58
N ILE A 641 -13.48 -24.75 -57.51
CA ILE A 641 -14.27 -24.70 -56.28
C ILE A 641 -14.75 -26.09 -55.91
N TYR A 642 -14.74 -26.36 -54.61
CA TYR A 642 -15.10 -27.65 -54.04
C TYR A 642 -16.14 -27.46 -52.95
N GLU A 643 -17.08 -28.38 -52.86
CA GLU A 643 -18.03 -28.47 -51.75
C GLU A 643 -17.46 -29.37 -50.67
N ILE A 644 -17.60 -28.95 -49.41
CA ILE A 644 -17.47 -29.83 -48.25
C ILE A 644 -18.87 -30.19 -47.77
N PHE A 645 -19.21 -31.48 -47.78
CA PHE A 645 -20.56 -31.95 -47.45
C PHE A 645 -20.61 -32.82 -46.17
N ASP A 646 -19.57 -32.79 -45.33
CA ASP A 646 -19.56 -33.42 -44.00
C ASP A 646 -20.62 -32.86 -43.03
N ALA A 647 -21.12 -31.66 -43.31
CA ALA A 647 -22.18 -31.03 -42.53
C ALA A 647 -23.59 -31.49 -42.93
N ASP A 648 -23.73 -32.28 -43.99
CA ASP A 648 -25.02 -32.78 -44.49
C ASP A 648 -25.65 -33.82 -43.58
N PRO A 649 -26.98 -34.01 -43.65
CA PRO A 649 -27.66 -35.09 -42.97
C PRO A 649 -27.04 -36.43 -43.39
N PRO A 650 -26.96 -37.43 -42.49
CA PRO A 650 -26.30 -38.70 -42.78
C PRO A 650 -26.79 -39.36 -44.08
N GLU A 651 -28.08 -39.24 -44.39
CA GLU A 651 -28.65 -39.79 -45.62
C GLU A 651 -28.12 -39.08 -46.87
N GLN A 652 -28.14 -37.75 -46.93
CA GLN A 652 -27.62 -36.98 -48.06
C GLN A 652 -26.12 -37.20 -48.26
N LEU A 653 -25.35 -37.22 -47.17
CA LEU A 653 -23.91 -37.51 -47.22
C LEU A 653 -23.64 -38.87 -47.85
N LEU A 654 -24.38 -39.90 -47.44
CA LEU A 654 -24.27 -41.25 -48.00
C LEU A 654 -24.70 -41.30 -49.47
N GLN A 655 -25.78 -40.62 -49.84
CA GLN A 655 -26.23 -40.51 -51.24
C GLN A 655 -25.15 -39.87 -52.12
N LYS A 656 -24.63 -38.69 -51.72
CA LYS A 656 -23.54 -37.98 -52.40
C LYS A 656 -22.29 -38.85 -52.52
N SER A 657 -21.92 -39.56 -51.45
CA SER A 657 -20.76 -40.46 -51.44
C SER A 657 -20.92 -41.65 -52.40
N ARG A 658 -22.11 -42.25 -52.47
CA ARG A 658 -22.38 -43.40 -53.38
C ARG A 658 -22.33 -43.02 -54.85
N ILE A 659 -22.74 -41.79 -55.19
CA ILE A 659 -22.75 -41.34 -56.58
C ILE A 659 -21.42 -40.74 -57.05
N MET A 660 -20.46 -40.53 -56.15
CA MET A 660 -19.23 -39.74 -56.39
C MET A 660 -18.45 -40.15 -57.65
N ASN A 661 -18.19 -41.45 -57.83
CA ASN A 661 -17.43 -41.93 -58.99
C ASN A 661 -18.14 -41.60 -60.30
N ARG A 662 -19.47 -41.75 -60.33
CA ARG A 662 -20.28 -41.47 -61.51
C ARG A 662 -20.49 -39.96 -61.73
N TYR A 663 -20.54 -39.19 -60.65
CA TYR A 663 -20.53 -37.73 -60.68
C TYR A 663 -19.23 -37.21 -61.32
N ASN A 664 -18.08 -37.74 -60.92
CA ASN A 664 -16.79 -37.37 -61.51
C ASN A 664 -16.71 -37.73 -63.00
N GLU A 665 -17.28 -38.86 -63.42
CA GLU A 665 -17.41 -39.23 -64.84
C GLU A 665 -18.28 -38.21 -65.61
N ALA A 666 -19.43 -37.81 -65.05
CA ALA A 666 -20.30 -36.79 -65.64
C ALA A 666 -19.61 -35.43 -65.79
N MET A 667 -18.84 -35.03 -64.76
CA MET A 667 -18.05 -33.79 -64.78
C MET A 667 -16.94 -33.82 -65.85
N GLU A 668 -16.28 -34.97 -66.05
CA GLU A 668 -15.28 -35.14 -67.11
C GLU A 668 -15.90 -35.04 -68.52
N LEU A 669 -17.06 -35.67 -68.74
CA LEU A 669 -17.79 -35.54 -70.02
C LEU A 669 -18.18 -34.08 -70.28
N TYR A 670 -18.68 -33.39 -69.25
CA TYR A 670 -19.01 -31.97 -69.33
C TYR A 670 -17.80 -31.10 -69.71
N ARG A 671 -16.63 -31.31 -69.09
CA ARG A 671 -15.40 -30.55 -69.41
C ARG A 671 -14.91 -30.78 -70.82
N ARG A 672 -15.07 -32.00 -71.36
CA ARG A 672 -14.68 -32.34 -72.73
C ARG A 672 -15.68 -31.86 -73.79
N GLY A 673 -16.80 -31.28 -73.37
CA GLY A 673 -17.86 -30.81 -74.25
C GLY A 673 -18.83 -31.91 -74.72
N ASP A 674 -18.77 -33.13 -74.15
CA ASP A 674 -19.77 -34.18 -74.41
C ASP A 674 -21.01 -33.92 -73.55
N PHE A 675 -21.77 -32.91 -73.96
CA PHE A 675 -22.99 -32.47 -73.28
C PHE A 675 -24.08 -33.56 -73.27
N SER A 676 -24.18 -34.37 -74.32
CA SER A 676 -25.16 -35.45 -74.40
C SER A 676 -24.87 -36.56 -73.41
N GLY A 677 -23.60 -36.99 -73.31
CA GLY A 677 -23.16 -37.97 -72.33
C GLY A 677 -23.28 -37.45 -70.89
N ALA A 678 -22.88 -36.21 -70.65
CA ALA A 678 -22.99 -35.56 -69.35
C ALA A 678 -24.46 -35.43 -68.90
N LEU A 679 -25.36 -34.94 -69.77
CA LEU A 679 -26.78 -34.77 -69.47
C LEU A 679 -27.44 -36.09 -69.06
N LYS A 680 -27.13 -37.18 -69.77
CA LYS A 680 -27.63 -38.52 -69.45
C LYS A 680 -27.20 -38.92 -68.03
N LEU A 681 -25.91 -38.83 -67.73
CA LEU A 681 -25.38 -39.20 -66.41
C LEU A 681 -25.95 -38.32 -65.30
N PHE A 682 -25.98 -36.99 -65.45
CA PHE A 682 -26.56 -36.10 -64.44
C PHE A 682 -28.04 -36.38 -64.18
N THR A 683 -28.81 -36.70 -65.22
CA THR A 683 -30.23 -37.08 -65.08
C THR A 683 -30.40 -38.40 -64.31
N GLU A 684 -29.55 -39.40 -64.56
CA GLU A 684 -29.53 -40.65 -63.79
C GLU A 684 -29.12 -40.43 -62.32
N LEU A 685 -28.16 -39.54 -62.07
CA LEU A 685 -27.70 -39.19 -60.74
C LEU A 685 -28.77 -38.44 -59.93
N ALA A 686 -29.51 -37.53 -60.58
CA ALA A 686 -30.58 -36.76 -59.94
C ALA A 686 -31.70 -37.65 -59.37
N GLN A 687 -31.92 -38.83 -59.95
CA GLN A 687 -32.86 -39.82 -59.41
C GLN A 687 -32.33 -40.51 -58.14
N LYS A 688 -30.99 -40.63 -58.00
CA LYS A 688 -30.33 -41.34 -56.89
C LYS A 688 -29.96 -40.44 -55.71
N ALA A 689 -29.85 -39.13 -55.94
CA ALA A 689 -29.60 -38.11 -54.93
C ALA A 689 -30.51 -36.90 -55.19
N PRO A 690 -31.83 -37.02 -54.92
CA PRO A 690 -32.80 -35.99 -55.32
C PRO A 690 -32.66 -34.67 -54.56
N GLU A 691 -32.02 -34.68 -53.38
CA GLU A 691 -31.82 -33.49 -52.55
C GLU A 691 -30.57 -32.69 -52.92
N ASP A 692 -29.76 -33.20 -53.86
CA ASP A 692 -28.52 -32.60 -54.31
C ASP A 692 -28.75 -31.52 -55.38
N GLN A 693 -28.63 -30.25 -54.97
CA GLN A 693 -28.91 -29.08 -55.82
C GLN A 693 -27.94 -28.89 -56.99
N ILE A 694 -26.76 -29.51 -56.95
CA ILE A 694 -25.79 -29.41 -58.04
C ILE A 694 -26.28 -30.14 -59.29
N LEU A 695 -26.95 -31.27 -59.13
CA LEU A 695 -27.40 -32.11 -60.23
C LEU A 695 -28.43 -31.40 -61.14
N PRO A 696 -29.54 -30.82 -60.63
CA PRO A 696 -30.48 -30.08 -61.47
C PRO A 696 -29.84 -28.83 -62.09
N LEU A 697 -28.94 -28.14 -61.38
CA LEU A 697 -28.20 -27.00 -61.91
C LEU A 697 -27.39 -27.37 -63.15
N TYR A 698 -26.64 -28.48 -63.11
CA TYR A 698 -25.90 -28.96 -64.28
C TYR A 698 -26.81 -29.44 -65.40
N ILE A 699 -27.95 -30.09 -65.10
CA ILE A 699 -28.93 -30.50 -66.10
C ILE A 699 -29.47 -29.28 -66.88
N GLU A 700 -29.87 -28.23 -66.17
CA GLU A 700 -30.38 -26.99 -66.77
C GLU A 700 -29.29 -26.28 -67.58
N ARG A 701 -28.09 -26.14 -67.01
CA ARG A 701 -26.94 -25.53 -67.67
C ARG A 701 -26.58 -26.25 -68.97
N ILE A 702 -26.51 -27.59 -68.94
CA ILE A 702 -26.16 -28.39 -70.12
C ILE A 702 -27.23 -28.26 -71.20
N LYS A 703 -28.53 -28.25 -70.84
CA LYS A 703 -29.61 -28.01 -71.80
C LYS A 703 -29.47 -26.64 -72.48
N GLY A 704 -29.20 -25.59 -71.70
CA GLY A 704 -28.96 -24.25 -72.25
C GLY A 704 -27.72 -24.20 -73.17
N LEU A 705 -26.64 -24.91 -72.82
CA LEU A 705 -25.45 -25.01 -73.68
C LEU A 705 -25.72 -25.80 -74.97
N GLN A 706 -26.55 -26.84 -74.93
CA GLN A 706 -26.97 -27.60 -76.12
C GLN A 706 -27.81 -26.74 -77.08
N GLU A 707 -28.67 -25.86 -76.56
CA GLU A 707 -29.44 -24.89 -77.35
C GLU A 707 -28.53 -23.82 -78.00
N GLN A 708 -27.41 -23.49 -77.37
CA GLN A 708 -26.42 -22.51 -77.84
C GLN A 708 -25.23 -23.13 -78.60
N ALA A 709 -25.22 -24.46 -78.78
CA ALA A 709 -24.05 -25.24 -79.22
C ALA A 709 -23.47 -24.80 -80.57
N SER A 710 -24.27 -24.20 -81.46
CA SER A 710 -23.81 -23.65 -82.74
C SER A 710 -22.88 -22.43 -82.61
N ASN A 711 -22.79 -21.80 -81.44
CA ASN A 711 -22.01 -20.58 -81.19
C ASN A 711 -20.77 -20.79 -80.28
N ILE A 712 -20.55 -21.98 -79.73
CA ILE A 712 -19.43 -22.26 -78.82
C ILE A 712 -18.28 -22.85 -79.63
N LYS A 713 -17.28 -22.03 -80.00
CA LYS A 713 -16.10 -22.49 -80.78
C LYS A 713 -14.95 -22.99 -79.92
N ASP A 714 -14.82 -22.52 -78.67
CA ASP A 714 -13.69 -22.78 -77.77
C ASP A 714 -14.18 -23.06 -76.35
N TRP A 715 -14.69 -24.26 -76.08
CA TRP A 715 -15.11 -24.68 -74.74
C TRP A 715 -13.90 -25.04 -73.88
N ASP A 716 -13.67 -24.29 -72.81
CA ASP A 716 -12.58 -24.51 -71.86
C ASP A 716 -13.01 -25.22 -70.56
N GLY A 717 -14.27 -25.70 -70.52
CA GLY A 717 -14.85 -26.35 -69.34
C GLY A 717 -15.36 -25.37 -68.28
N THR A 718 -15.29 -24.06 -68.52
CA THR A 718 -15.68 -23.02 -67.55
C THR A 718 -16.81 -22.16 -68.07
N VAL A 719 -17.58 -21.59 -67.14
CA VAL A 719 -18.66 -20.65 -67.45
C VAL A 719 -18.38 -19.35 -66.70
N PRO A 720 -18.48 -18.16 -67.35
CA PRO A 720 -18.48 -16.91 -66.62
C PRO A 720 -19.73 -16.88 -65.73
N VAL A 721 -19.55 -16.82 -64.42
CA VAL A 721 -20.69 -16.68 -63.49
C VAL A 721 -21.30 -15.31 -63.74
N LEU A 722 -22.50 -15.29 -64.34
CA LEU A 722 -23.28 -14.07 -64.55
C LEU A 722 -23.76 -13.53 -63.20
N GLY A 723 -23.30 -12.34 -62.83
CA GLY A 723 -23.69 -11.66 -61.60
C GLY A 723 -22.91 -12.09 -60.37
N SER A 724 -21.70 -11.54 -60.21
CA SER A 724 -21.06 -11.32 -58.90
C SER A 724 -20.32 -9.98 -58.86
#